data_AF-A0A7T4YB09-F1
#
_entry.id   AF-A0A7T4YB09-F1
#
_cell.length_a   1.000
_cell.length_b   1.000
_cell.length_c   1.000
_cell.angle_alpha   90.00
_cell.angle_beta   90.00
_cell.angle_gamma   90.00
#
_symmetry.space_group_name_H-M   'P 1'
#
loop_
_entity.id
_entity.type
_entity.pdbx_description
1 polymer ?
#
loop_
_entity_poly.entity_id
_entity_poly.type
_entity_poly.pdbx_seq_one_letter_code
_entity_poly.pdbx_strand_id
1 'polypeptide(L)'
;MPSLLIALSAAMPLTATLPSPATARLEGLGTNDHVLEHVATWLHKPDKVRLARVNRHIHAVMERLFAGPARIKDRIRWTRSLTQLHARCAEIAALPKPWHAALHERLFQCVTTRWRILDDEASRILAPFRPAVAAGTRIQHAGRPAFVTDMLALPPSDCSRALATCVSDSKGSVLAEMPLRQWLAIADDAPDEQDAIALLAAIGTYASAPDRASGTRWLETQACLFERQQALASRGEPACALRTKLLCASALGLEEANPGDLLGVTVSDRRARWDALLHCAAGLPAQACAEVLMALGRSVRMDATHPLPETSLPRWRSLADIAVQRLRPADTARVLLGMVAHVVEPEERCAIADSGMAAYLADCAMRLDASLCVELCEHLLSIADQAERLESVWSTVFRLADAARDMSVKARLAKLLAFRVDAMDTRPADSTRRWNLVHGLIKDWPPGVREALLPSMVCNLGRWHADPEGAVSAYLQLATDVSDRGKASALAGAIKTLGAHPRYWNLHLARVSALPAPVRHKAMEPLARSLFGVMSGSGEMWRDAVRNGEPVTIDAVREQLERLLDMLTPGQRGAILLNLTSAATYTRWTWNAEVALWLLAQVRKLLDHHQLPGQQRHEIVIVTALARWAADARDETGVDAVYPPLLNAIEALHREARGGAVHGLLRGIGATAWRERVWALYDTLPAADKTIG
;
A
#
# COMPACT_ATOMS: atom_id res chain seq x y z
N MET A 1 12.19 -11.36 29.24
CA MET A 1 12.51 -9.91 29.43
C MET A 1 13.91 -9.47 28.96
N PRO A 2 14.98 -10.30 28.90
CA PRO A 2 16.25 -9.88 28.29
C PRO A 2 16.12 -9.58 26.78
N SER A 3 15.18 -10.25 26.11
CA SER A 3 14.97 -10.21 24.67
C SER A 3 14.46 -8.85 24.15
N LEU A 4 13.77 -8.06 24.98
CA LEU A 4 13.24 -6.74 24.58
C LEU A 4 14.31 -5.64 24.65
N LEU A 5 15.25 -5.77 25.61
CA LEU A 5 16.43 -4.89 25.71
C LEU A 5 17.47 -5.20 24.63
N ILE A 6 17.60 -6.47 24.23
CA ILE A 6 18.43 -6.88 23.08
C ILE A 6 17.81 -6.40 21.75
N ALA A 7 16.49 -6.43 21.60
CA ALA A 7 15.82 -5.89 20.42
C ALA A 7 16.00 -4.36 20.27
N LEU A 8 16.00 -3.62 21.38
CA LEU A 8 16.26 -2.18 21.37
C LEU A 8 17.74 -1.83 21.19
N SER A 9 18.68 -2.67 21.62
CA SER A 9 20.12 -2.47 21.32
C SER A 9 20.51 -2.92 19.91
N ALA A 10 19.79 -3.88 19.32
CA ALA A 10 20.05 -4.40 17.98
C ALA A 10 19.46 -3.52 16.86
N ALA A 11 18.51 -2.62 17.18
CA ALA A 11 17.87 -1.73 16.21
C ALA A 11 18.71 -0.51 15.80
N MET A 12 19.95 -0.37 16.28
CA MET A 12 20.89 0.65 15.79
C MET A 12 22.26 0.04 15.47
N PRO A 13 22.47 -0.45 14.23
CA PRO A 13 23.81 -0.46 13.66
C PRO A 13 24.26 0.99 13.50
N LEU A 14 25.34 1.37 14.20
CA LEU A 14 26.01 2.67 14.13
C LEU A 14 26.70 2.96 12.78
N THR A 15 26.34 2.26 11.71
CA THR A 15 27.02 2.31 10.40
C THR A 15 26.08 2.17 9.21
N ALA A 16 24.84 2.63 9.31
CA ALA A 16 23.96 2.76 8.15
C ALA A 16 23.80 4.24 7.74
N THR A 17 24.26 4.53 6.53
CA THR A 17 23.99 5.76 5.76
C THR A 17 22.50 6.09 5.79
N LEU A 18 22.15 7.19 6.47
CA LEU A 18 20.76 7.68 6.52
C LEU A 18 20.41 8.39 5.20
N PRO A 19 19.32 7.99 4.51
CA PRO A 19 18.80 8.73 3.36
C PRO A 19 18.13 10.04 3.80
N SER A 20 18.15 11.02 2.88
CA SER A 20 17.56 12.37 3.01
C SER A 20 16.08 12.36 3.45
N PRO A 21 15.64 13.26 4.34
CA PRO A 21 14.26 13.26 4.81
C PRO A 21 13.36 14.18 3.97
N ALA A 22 12.52 13.56 3.13
CA ALA A 22 11.26 14.14 2.70
C ALA A 22 10.25 14.04 3.86
N THR A 23 9.78 15.20 4.33
CA THR A 23 8.48 15.41 5.00
C THR A 23 8.00 14.35 6.00
N ALA A 24 8.64 14.25 7.16
CA ALA A 24 7.95 13.76 8.35
C ALA A 24 7.27 14.96 9.03
N ARG A 25 5.94 15.06 8.91
CA ARG A 25 5.14 15.97 9.75
C ARG A 25 5.31 15.53 11.21
N LEU A 26 5.92 16.40 12.02
CA LEU A 26 6.11 16.26 13.46
C LEU A 26 4.81 16.53 14.26
N GLU A 27 3.69 16.00 13.80
CA GLU A 27 2.42 16.01 14.54
C GLU A 27 2.13 14.58 14.97
N GLY A 28 2.70 14.16 16.11
CA GLY A 28 2.46 12.79 16.60
C GLY A 28 3.43 12.22 17.63
N LEU A 29 4.26 13.03 18.31
CA LEU A 29 5.16 12.53 19.37
C LEU A 29 4.59 12.72 20.79
N GLY A 30 3.30 13.03 20.94
CA GLY A 30 2.64 13.20 22.24
C GLY A 30 2.19 11.89 22.93
N THR A 31 2.55 10.71 22.41
CA THR A 31 1.98 9.42 22.87
C THR A 31 2.98 8.49 23.59
N ASN A 32 4.26 8.88 23.73
CA ASN A 32 5.27 7.99 24.34
C ASN A 32 5.45 8.16 25.86
N ASP A 33 5.04 9.28 26.44
CA ASP A 33 5.22 9.53 27.88
C ASP A 33 4.32 8.61 28.73
N HIS A 34 3.06 8.39 28.32
CA HIS A 34 2.13 7.52 29.06
C HIS A 34 2.52 6.04 29.06
N VAL A 35 3.15 5.54 27.98
CA VAL A 35 3.61 4.15 27.91
C VAL A 35 4.83 3.93 28.82
N LEU A 36 5.75 4.88 28.85
CA LEU A 36 6.93 4.81 29.73
C LEU A 36 6.55 5.01 31.21
N GLU A 37 5.59 5.88 31.52
CA GLU A 37 5.01 6.02 32.86
C GLU A 37 4.35 4.72 33.33
N HIS A 38 3.57 4.08 32.46
CA HIS A 38 2.91 2.81 32.77
C HIS A 38 3.92 1.68 33.02
N VAL A 39 4.94 1.55 32.16
CA VAL A 39 6.03 0.58 32.34
C VAL A 39 6.84 0.88 33.61
N ALA A 40 7.05 2.14 33.95
CA ALA A 40 7.74 2.54 35.19
C ALA A 40 6.96 2.16 36.46
N THR A 41 5.64 1.93 36.39
CA THR A 41 4.88 1.43 37.56
C THR A 41 5.21 -0.03 37.90
N TRP A 42 5.70 -0.82 36.94
CA TRP A 42 5.97 -2.25 37.09
C TRP A 42 7.43 -2.59 37.43
N LEU A 43 8.33 -1.60 37.47
CA LEU A 43 9.77 -1.79 37.68
C LEU A 43 10.17 -1.55 39.14
N HIS A 44 11.21 -2.25 39.62
CA HIS A 44 11.81 -1.95 40.93
C HIS A 44 12.72 -0.70 40.89
N LYS A 45 12.98 -0.09 42.05
CA LYS A 45 13.70 1.20 42.20
C LYS A 45 15.01 1.32 41.38
N PRO A 46 15.92 0.32 41.34
CA PRO A 46 17.15 0.43 40.53
C PRO A 46 16.89 0.41 39.01
N ASP A 47 15.87 -0.29 38.53
CA ASP A 47 15.52 -0.35 37.11
C ASP A 47 14.78 0.90 36.64
N LYS A 48 14.00 1.56 37.52
CA LYS A 48 13.44 2.89 37.26
C LYS A 48 14.55 3.94 37.06
N VAL A 49 15.62 3.88 37.84
CA VAL A 49 16.77 4.79 37.71
C VAL A 49 17.50 4.56 36.38
N ARG A 50 17.65 3.30 35.95
CA ARG A 50 18.22 2.95 34.65
C ARG A 50 17.35 3.43 33.50
N LEU A 51 16.03 3.20 33.56
CA LEU A 51 15.08 3.66 32.56
C LEU A 51 15.08 5.19 32.43
N ALA A 52 15.10 5.92 33.56
CA ALA A 52 15.19 7.38 33.57
C ALA A 52 16.52 7.91 33.01
N ARG A 53 17.62 7.15 33.13
CA ARG A 53 18.91 7.48 32.52
C ARG A 53 18.90 7.26 31.01
N VAL A 54 18.32 6.15 30.55
CA VAL A 54 18.13 5.85 29.12
C VAL A 54 17.19 6.87 28.48
N ASN A 55 16.08 7.21 29.12
CA ASN A 55 15.14 8.20 28.59
C ASN A 55 15.79 9.59 28.47
N ARG A 56 16.55 10.04 29.48
CA ARG A 56 17.36 11.27 29.37
C ARG A 56 18.38 11.22 28.25
N HIS A 57 19.00 10.07 28.01
CA HIS A 57 19.94 9.90 26.91
C HIS A 57 19.24 9.95 25.55
N ILE A 58 18.09 9.30 25.38
CA ILE A 58 17.27 9.35 24.17
C ILE A 58 16.80 10.79 23.91
N HIS A 59 16.29 11.50 24.92
CA HIS A 59 15.92 12.91 24.77
C HIS A 59 17.11 13.79 24.36
N ALA A 60 18.29 13.59 24.98
CA ALA A 60 19.49 14.34 24.60
C ALA A 60 19.93 14.04 23.15
N VAL A 61 19.82 12.79 22.71
CA VAL A 61 20.12 12.36 21.33
C VAL A 61 19.10 12.92 20.35
N MET A 62 17.80 12.87 20.68
CA MET A 62 16.72 13.43 19.85
C MET A 62 16.82 14.95 19.75
N GLU A 63 17.19 15.62 20.84
CA GLU A 63 17.41 17.07 20.86
C GLU A 63 18.64 17.44 20.02
N ARG A 64 19.73 16.66 20.09
CA ARG A 64 20.93 16.88 19.27
C ARG A 64 20.74 16.56 17.79
N LEU A 65 19.94 15.55 17.44
CA LEU A 65 19.77 15.08 16.08
C LEU A 65 18.61 15.73 15.33
N PHE A 66 17.57 16.21 16.01
CA PHE A 66 16.35 16.69 15.36
C PHE A 66 15.89 18.08 15.85
N ALA A 67 15.71 18.27 17.16
CA ALA A 67 15.14 19.53 17.68
C ALA A 67 16.12 20.71 17.61
N GLY A 68 17.41 20.47 17.88
CA GLY A 68 18.49 21.45 17.78
C GLY A 68 18.64 22.02 16.36
N PRO A 69 18.81 21.18 15.32
CA PRO A 69 18.83 21.61 13.93
C PRO A 69 17.58 22.39 13.51
N ALA A 70 16.38 21.98 13.95
CA ALA A 70 15.13 22.69 13.66
C ALA A 70 15.09 24.10 14.29
N ARG A 71 15.51 24.25 15.55
CA ARG A 71 15.60 25.57 16.21
C ARG A 71 16.64 26.48 15.57
N ILE A 72 17.76 25.91 15.10
CA ILE A 72 18.80 26.67 14.37
C ILE A 72 18.25 27.12 13.02
N LYS A 73 17.54 26.25 12.29
CA LYS A 73 16.86 26.58 11.03
C LYS A 73 15.89 27.76 11.16
N ASP A 74 15.11 27.81 12.25
CA ASP A 74 14.20 28.94 12.48
C ASP A 74 14.95 30.22 12.86
N ARG A 75 16.02 30.13 13.64
CA ARG A 75 16.86 31.29 13.99
C ARG A 75 17.65 31.85 12.81
N ILE A 76 18.06 31.01 11.86
CA ILE A 76 18.69 31.43 10.61
C ILE A 76 17.82 32.47 9.88
N ARG A 77 16.48 32.28 9.88
CA ARG A 77 15.53 33.23 9.26
C ARG A 77 15.60 34.64 9.87
N TRP A 78 16.18 34.83 11.04
CA TRP A 78 16.22 36.13 11.73
C TRP A 78 17.61 36.77 11.72
N THR A 79 18.55 36.22 10.95
CA THR A 79 19.92 36.73 10.85
C THR A 79 19.97 38.03 10.05
N ARG A 80 20.28 39.14 10.73
CA ARG A 80 20.25 40.51 10.18
C ARG A 80 21.55 41.30 10.37
N SER A 81 22.53 40.79 11.11
CA SER A 81 23.85 41.42 11.29
C SER A 81 25.03 40.44 11.20
N LEU A 82 26.24 40.96 10.96
CA LEU A 82 27.48 40.16 10.86
C LEU A 82 27.74 39.36 12.15
N THR A 83 27.50 39.98 13.32
CA THR A 83 27.62 39.31 14.62
C THR A 83 26.68 38.10 14.74
N GLN A 84 25.44 38.23 14.24
CA GLN A 84 24.48 37.13 14.24
C GLN A 84 24.89 36.03 13.24
N LEU A 85 25.46 36.40 12.10
CA LEU A 85 25.98 35.47 11.10
C LEU A 85 27.10 34.59 11.69
N HIS A 86 28.09 35.19 12.34
CA HIS A 86 29.14 34.46 13.05
C HIS A 86 28.57 33.50 14.11
N ALA A 87 27.61 33.97 14.90
CA ALA A 87 26.94 33.14 15.90
C ALA A 87 26.19 31.95 15.27
N ARG A 88 25.52 32.14 14.13
CA ARG A 88 24.84 31.04 13.41
C ARG A 88 25.85 30.02 12.87
N CYS A 89 26.96 30.45 12.29
CA CYS A 89 28.00 29.54 11.79
C CYS A 89 28.61 28.70 12.93
N ALA A 90 28.88 29.32 14.08
CA ALA A 90 29.37 28.60 15.26
C ALA A 90 28.35 27.58 15.80
N GLU A 91 27.06 27.94 15.83
CA GLU A 91 26.01 27.01 16.24
C GLU A 91 25.85 25.82 15.28
N ILE A 92 25.99 26.03 13.96
CA ILE A 92 25.94 24.93 12.98
C ILE A 92 27.17 24.04 13.11
N ALA A 93 28.37 24.62 13.32
CA ALA A 93 29.60 23.85 13.53
C ALA A 93 29.52 22.93 14.76
N ALA A 94 28.75 23.31 15.79
CA ALA A 94 28.52 22.49 16.98
C ALA A 94 27.54 21.31 16.76
N LEU A 95 26.83 21.26 15.63
CA LEU A 95 25.92 20.16 15.28
C LEU A 95 26.66 18.97 14.65
N PRO A 96 26.01 17.78 14.59
CA PRO A 96 26.50 16.66 13.78
C PRO A 96 26.59 16.99 12.28
N LYS A 97 27.64 16.49 11.61
CA LYS A 97 27.97 16.71 10.18
C LYS A 97 26.81 16.58 9.18
N PRO A 98 25.84 15.63 9.29
CA PRO A 98 24.77 15.47 8.31
C PRO A 98 23.90 16.72 8.11
N TRP A 99 23.82 17.58 9.11
CA TRP A 99 22.99 18.78 9.09
C TRP A 99 23.73 20.03 8.58
N HIS A 100 25.06 19.98 8.46
CA HIS A 100 25.88 21.15 8.11
C HIS A 100 25.51 21.68 6.73
N ALA A 101 25.46 20.80 5.72
CA ALA A 101 25.19 21.21 4.34
C ALA A 101 23.82 21.91 4.19
N ALA A 102 22.76 21.29 4.71
CA ALA A 102 21.39 21.81 4.58
C ALA A 102 21.17 23.13 5.37
N LEU A 103 21.79 23.28 6.54
CA LEU A 103 21.66 24.50 7.35
C LEU A 103 22.55 25.62 6.82
N HIS A 104 23.76 25.32 6.34
CA HIS A 104 24.63 26.31 5.68
C HIS A 104 24.02 26.83 4.39
N GLU A 105 23.43 25.97 3.56
CA GLU A 105 22.72 26.39 2.34
C GLU A 105 21.59 27.38 2.66
N ARG A 106 20.84 27.08 3.72
CA ARG A 106 19.71 27.92 4.15
C ARG A 106 20.15 29.25 4.76
N LEU A 107 21.28 29.26 5.47
CA LEU A 107 21.91 30.48 5.98
C LEU A 107 22.40 31.34 4.83
N PHE A 108 23.06 30.74 3.84
CA PHE A 108 23.50 31.42 2.61
C PHE A 108 22.31 32.06 1.86
N GLN A 109 21.23 31.31 1.65
CA GLN A 109 20.00 31.84 1.03
C GLN A 109 19.40 33.00 1.84
N CYS A 110 19.38 32.90 3.17
CA CYS A 110 18.80 33.95 4.02
C CYS A 110 19.61 35.27 3.95
N VAL A 111 20.95 35.18 3.95
CA VAL A 111 21.82 36.37 3.86
C VAL A 111 21.72 36.99 2.48
N THR A 112 21.84 36.19 1.41
CA THR A 112 21.81 36.69 0.01
C THR A 112 20.47 37.30 -0.40
N THR A 113 19.34 36.79 0.09
CA THR A 113 18.01 37.31 -0.27
C THR A 113 17.61 38.56 0.52
N ARG A 114 18.13 38.75 1.74
CA ARG A 114 17.68 39.83 2.65
C ARG A 114 18.68 40.94 2.84
N TRP A 115 19.98 40.66 2.77
CA TRP A 115 21.01 41.68 2.82
C TRP A 115 21.28 42.06 1.36
N ARG A 116 20.60 43.12 0.90
CA ARG A 116 20.61 43.58 -0.50
C ARG A 116 22.01 43.86 -1.06
N ILE A 117 23.03 44.02 -0.20
CA ILE A 117 24.44 44.11 -0.54
C ILE A 117 25.19 43.21 0.44
N LEU A 118 25.88 42.18 -0.06
CA LEU A 118 26.82 41.40 0.73
C LEU A 118 28.09 42.24 0.90
N ASP A 119 28.39 42.60 2.13
CA ASP A 119 29.67 43.21 2.47
C ASP A 119 30.82 42.21 2.19
N ASP A 120 32.02 42.70 1.85
CA ASP A 120 33.17 41.84 1.49
C ASP A 120 33.51 40.83 2.59
N GLU A 121 33.29 41.22 3.85
CA GLU A 121 33.51 40.40 5.02
C GLU A 121 32.47 39.28 5.16
N ALA A 122 31.19 39.55 4.89
CA ALA A 122 30.14 38.53 4.85
C ALA A 122 30.39 37.51 3.73
N SER A 123 30.91 37.97 2.59
CA SER A 123 31.30 37.11 1.47
C SER A 123 32.46 36.17 1.82
N ARG A 124 33.46 36.64 2.58
CA ARG A 124 34.57 35.80 3.06
C ARG A 124 34.11 34.76 4.07
N ILE A 125 33.24 35.12 5.00
CA ILE A 125 32.70 34.21 6.02
C ILE A 125 31.88 33.07 5.38
N LEU A 126 31.16 33.38 4.31
CA LEU A 126 30.34 32.40 3.58
C LEU A 126 31.12 31.65 2.49
N ALA A 127 32.35 32.06 2.14
CA ALA A 127 33.15 31.46 1.08
C ALA A 127 33.44 29.96 1.26
N PRO A 128 33.80 29.45 2.47
CA PRO A 128 33.99 28.01 2.70
C PRO A 128 32.69 27.20 2.59
N PHE A 129 31.55 27.89 2.67
CA PHE A 129 30.21 27.30 2.70
C PHE A 129 29.42 27.60 1.43
N ARG A 130 30.07 28.19 0.40
CA ARG A 130 29.52 28.22 -0.95
C ARG A 130 29.19 26.78 -1.30
N PRO A 131 27.92 26.42 -1.43
CA PRO A 131 27.62 25.05 -1.81
C PRO A 131 28.24 24.83 -3.20
N ALA A 132 28.45 23.56 -3.56
CA ALA A 132 28.61 23.16 -4.97
C ALA A 132 27.44 23.64 -5.88
N VAL A 133 26.45 24.33 -5.31
CA VAL A 133 25.37 25.11 -5.94
C VAL A 133 25.86 26.45 -6.54
N ALA A 134 27.15 26.78 -6.52
CA ALA A 134 27.70 27.73 -7.51
C ALA A 134 27.68 27.18 -8.96
N ALA A 135 27.31 25.91 -9.16
CA ALA A 135 26.87 25.36 -10.45
C ALA A 135 25.36 25.60 -10.73
N GLY A 136 24.55 25.90 -9.71
CA GLY A 136 23.09 25.98 -9.82
C GLY A 136 22.50 27.39 -9.95
N THR A 137 23.18 28.44 -9.46
CA THR A 137 22.71 29.83 -9.58
C THR A 137 23.48 30.68 -10.61
N ARG A 138 24.19 30.03 -11.52
CA ARG A 138 24.59 30.60 -12.83
C ARG A 138 24.06 29.78 -14.00
N ILE A 139 22.81 29.33 -13.95
CA ILE A 139 22.07 28.95 -15.17
C ILE A 139 21.20 30.16 -15.61
N GLN A 140 21.88 31.27 -15.89
CA GLN A 140 21.46 32.26 -16.90
C GLN A 140 22.49 32.35 -18.03
N HIS A 141 23.34 31.32 -18.18
CA HIS A 141 24.28 31.19 -19.29
C HIS A 141 24.03 29.92 -20.12
N ALA A 142 22.78 29.45 -20.16
CA ALA A 142 22.35 28.59 -21.27
C ALA A 142 22.43 29.44 -22.55
N GLY A 143 23.41 29.15 -23.42
CA GLY A 143 23.56 29.78 -24.74
C GLY A 143 24.83 30.61 -24.97
N ARG A 144 25.93 30.41 -24.23
CA ARG A 144 27.25 30.97 -24.62
C ARG A 144 28.19 29.87 -25.15
N PRO A 145 28.55 29.89 -26.45
CA PRO A 145 29.51 28.95 -27.06
C PRO A 145 30.91 28.93 -26.41
N ALA A 146 31.25 29.98 -25.64
CA ALA A 146 32.56 30.12 -25.01
C ALA A 146 32.80 29.11 -23.86
N PHE A 147 31.76 28.61 -23.19
CA PHE A 147 31.92 27.83 -21.96
C PHE A 147 32.54 26.44 -22.18
N VAL A 148 32.21 25.77 -23.29
CA VAL A 148 32.80 24.48 -23.64
C VAL A 148 34.24 24.64 -24.12
N THR A 149 34.50 25.68 -24.91
CA THR A 149 35.85 26.06 -25.36
C THR A 149 36.79 26.33 -24.19
N ASP A 150 36.31 27.00 -23.14
CA ASP A 150 37.09 27.25 -21.92
C ASP A 150 37.39 25.95 -21.14
N MET A 151 36.48 24.97 -21.15
CA MET A 151 36.71 23.67 -20.53
C MET A 151 37.67 22.79 -21.35
N LEU A 152 37.63 22.86 -22.68
CA LEU A 152 38.59 22.17 -23.55
C LEU A 152 40.02 22.70 -23.41
N ALA A 153 40.18 23.94 -22.92
CA ALA A 153 41.48 24.53 -22.62
C ALA A 153 42.08 24.03 -21.29
N LEU A 154 41.32 23.27 -20.48
CA LEU A 154 41.83 22.66 -19.25
C LEU A 154 42.81 21.52 -19.56
N PRO A 155 43.71 21.18 -18.61
CA PRO A 155 44.52 19.98 -18.71
C PRO A 155 43.64 18.73 -18.96
N PRO A 156 44.11 17.73 -19.73
CA PRO A 156 43.33 16.53 -20.04
C PRO A 156 42.76 15.80 -18.82
N SER A 157 43.45 15.86 -17.67
CA SER A 157 43.01 15.29 -16.39
C SER A 157 41.79 15.98 -15.76
N ASP A 158 41.56 17.26 -16.06
CA ASP A 158 40.46 18.04 -15.49
C ASP A 158 39.35 18.29 -16.50
N CYS A 159 39.67 18.19 -17.80
CA CYS A 159 38.76 18.40 -18.92
C CYS A 159 37.54 17.46 -18.86
N SER A 160 37.75 16.14 -18.84
CA SER A 160 36.66 15.15 -18.87
C SER A 160 35.72 15.26 -17.67
N ARG A 161 36.25 15.57 -16.48
CA ARG A 161 35.47 15.77 -15.25
C ARG A 161 34.64 17.06 -15.27
N ALA A 162 35.25 18.16 -15.72
CA ALA A 162 34.56 19.44 -15.87
C ALA A 162 33.43 19.34 -16.89
N LEU A 163 33.69 18.65 -18.01
CA LEU A 163 32.73 18.38 -19.06
C LEU A 163 31.59 17.45 -18.60
N ALA A 164 31.88 16.38 -17.84
CA ALA A 164 30.85 15.50 -17.27
C ALA A 164 29.88 16.28 -16.36
N THR A 165 30.44 17.15 -15.52
CA THR A 165 29.68 18.03 -14.63
C THR A 165 28.83 19.02 -15.42
N CYS A 166 29.41 19.64 -16.47
CA CYS A 166 28.72 20.57 -17.35
C CYS A 166 27.54 19.91 -18.08
N VAL A 167 27.72 18.71 -18.62
CA VAL A 167 26.66 17.95 -19.28
C VAL A 167 25.56 17.60 -18.29
N SER A 168 25.89 17.19 -17.06
CA SER A 168 24.91 16.91 -16.01
C SER A 168 24.12 18.17 -15.60
N ASP A 169 24.80 19.29 -15.37
CA ASP A 169 24.19 20.54 -14.87
C ASP A 169 23.33 21.24 -15.93
N SER A 170 23.76 21.18 -17.19
CA SER A 170 22.99 21.69 -18.33
C SER A 170 21.82 20.77 -18.72
N LYS A 171 21.64 19.64 -18.01
CA LYS A 171 20.74 18.55 -18.41
C LYS A 171 20.97 18.14 -19.86
N GLY A 172 22.23 18.20 -20.30
CA GLY A 172 22.71 17.82 -21.62
C GLY A 172 22.47 18.80 -22.76
N SER A 173 21.90 19.99 -22.53
CA SER A 173 21.74 20.99 -23.59
C SER A 173 23.08 21.41 -24.21
N VAL A 174 24.18 21.32 -23.45
CA VAL A 174 25.53 21.64 -23.90
C VAL A 174 26.08 20.68 -24.96
N LEU A 175 25.52 19.47 -25.08
CA LEU A 175 25.95 18.50 -26.09
C LEU A 175 25.67 19.00 -27.52
N ALA A 176 24.80 19.99 -27.67
CA ALA A 176 24.52 20.69 -28.92
C ALA A 176 25.69 21.51 -29.49
N GLU A 177 26.65 21.89 -28.64
CA GLU A 177 27.71 22.85 -28.96
C GLU A 177 28.83 22.24 -29.82
N MET A 178 28.94 20.90 -29.88
CA MET A 178 29.90 20.22 -30.75
C MET A 178 29.39 18.83 -31.20
N PRO A 179 29.91 18.26 -32.30
CA PRO A 179 29.55 16.91 -32.75
C PRO A 179 29.81 15.85 -31.67
N LEU A 180 28.90 14.88 -31.53
CA LEU A 180 29.05 13.83 -30.52
C LEU A 180 30.34 13.01 -30.67
N ARG A 181 30.82 12.81 -31.90
CA ARG A 181 32.11 12.13 -32.14
C ARG A 181 33.27 12.80 -31.40
N GLN A 182 33.24 14.12 -31.24
CA GLN A 182 34.25 14.87 -30.50
C GLN A 182 34.09 14.66 -28.98
N TRP A 183 32.86 14.68 -28.46
CA TRP A 183 32.59 14.32 -27.06
C TRP A 183 33.07 12.90 -26.72
N LEU A 184 32.86 11.95 -27.62
CA LEU A 184 33.31 10.57 -27.44
C LEU A 184 34.84 10.44 -27.54
N ALA A 185 35.48 11.16 -28.46
CA ALA A 185 36.94 11.22 -28.54
C ALA A 185 37.55 11.78 -27.23
N ILE A 186 36.96 12.82 -26.63
CA ILE A 186 37.40 13.34 -25.33
C ILE A 186 37.27 12.28 -24.22
N ALA A 187 36.24 11.44 -24.28
CA ALA A 187 36.12 10.31 -23.36
C ALA A 187 37.13 9.18 -23.64
N ASP A 188 37.60 9.00 -24.90
CA ASP A 188 38.70 8.07 -25.24
C ASP A 188 40.05 8.59 -24.73
N ASP A 189 40.27 9.89 -24.85
CA ASP A 189 41.54 10.54 -24.51
C ASP A 189 41.64 10.91 -23.01
N ALA A 190 40.62 10.55 -22.21
CA ALA A 190 40.59 10.83 -20.79
C ALA A 190 41.69 10.00 -20.07
N PRO A 191 42.59 10.63 -19.30
CA PRO A 191 43.68 9.94 -18.64
C PRO A 191 43.24 9.07 -17.45
N ASP A 192 42.03 9.32 -16.92
CA ASP A 192 41.40 8.54 -15.86
C ASP A 192 40.12 7.86 -16.40
N GLU A 193 40.05 6.53 -16.24
CA GLU A 193 38.91 5.71 -16.63
C GLU A 193 37.62 6.13 -15.89
N GLN A 194 37.70 6.62 -14.66
CA GLN A 194 36.53 7.11 -13.92
C GLN A 194 35.95 8.40 -14.52
N ASP A 195 36.81 9.29 -15.01
CA ASP A 195 36.37 10.53 -15.67
C ASP A 195 35.78 10.23 -17.05
N ALA A 196 36.33 9.25 -17.78
CA ALA A 196 35.73 8.71 -19.00
C ALA A 196 34.32 8.15 -18.73
N ILE A 197 34.17 7.33 -17.70
CA ILE A 197 32.88 6.74 -17.29
C ILE A 197 31.89 7.83 -16.88
N ALA A 198 32.33 8.85 -16.14
CA ALA A 198 31.49 9.97 -15.71
C ALA A 198 30.98 10.80 -16.90
N LEU A 199 31.86 11.11 -17.86
CA LEU A 199 31.49 11.82 -19.08
C LEU A 199 30.51 11.00 -19.94
N LEU A 200 30.79 9.71 -20.15
CA LEU A 200 29.89 8.79 -20.84
C LEU A 200 28.53 8.67 -20.12
N ALA A 201 28.52 8.65 -18.79
CA ALA A 201 27.30 8.63 -18.00
C ALA A 201 26.45 9.89 -18.19
N ALA A 202 27.09 11.06 -18.23
CA ALA A 202 26.41 12.32 -18.46
C ALA A 202 25.84 12.42 -19.89
N ILE A 203 26.63 12.02 -20.90
CA ILE A 203 26.18 11.91 -22.30
C ILE A 203 24.97 10.99 -22.41
N GLY A 204 25.05 9.82 -21.76
CA GLY A 204 23.96 8.84 -21.72
C GLY A 204 22.65 9.37 -21.14
N THR A 205 22.75 10.17 -20.07
CA THR A 205 21.57 10.76 -19.42
C THR A 205 20.82 11.70 -20.35
N TYR A 206 21.54 12.44 -21.21
CA TYR A 206 20.91 13.26 -22.25
C TYR A 206 20.37 12.45 -23.43
N ALA A 207 21.10 11.44 -23.89
CA ALA A 207 20.59 10.51 -24.90
C ALA A 207 19.30 9.82 -24.43
N SER A 208 19.09 9.76 -23.09
CA SER A 208 17.87 9.24 -22.49
C SER A 208 16.74 10.26 -22.25
N ALA A 209 16.98 11.55 -22.47
CA ALA A 209 15.99 12.61 -22.32
C ALA A 209 15.44 12.99 -23.70
N PRO A 210 14.15 12.71 -24.01
CA PRO A 210 13.58 13.03 -25.30
C PRO A 210 13.40 14.55 -25.43
N ASP A 211 14.38 15.25 -25.99
CA ASP A 211 14.15 16.58 -26.54
C ASP A 211 13.34 16.42 -27.83
N ARG A 212 12.04 16.72 -27.73
CA ARG A 212 11.02 16.52 -28.79
C ARG A 212 11.33 17.27 -30.10
N ALA A 213 12.34 18.13 -30.13
CA ALA A 213 12.66 19.01 -31.25
C ALA A 213 13.79 18.51 -32.18
N SER A 214 14.58 17.48 -31.84
CA SER A 214 15.70 17.04 -32.72
C SER A 214 15.99 15.54 -32.71
N GLY A 215 15.04 14.74 -33.19
CA GLY A 215 15.26 13.29 -33.29
C GLY A 215 16.51 12.89 -34.11
N THR A 216 16.97 13.72 -35.08
CA THR A 216 18.20 13.48 -35.85
C THR A 216 19.45 13.33 -34.98
N ARG A 217 19.60 14.13 -33.91
CA ARG A 217 20.77 14.07 -33.01
C ARG A 217 20.77 12.83 -32.14
N TRP A 218 19.59 12.34 -31.78
CA TRP A 218 19.45 11.10 -31.02
C TRP A 218 19.93 9.89 -31.83
N LEU A 219 19.62 9.85 -33.14
CA LEU A 219 20.10 8.81 -34.06
C LEU A 219 21.60 8.83 -34.28
N GLU A 220 22.16 10.02 -34.51
CA GLU A 220 23.61 10.22 -34.60
C GLU A 220 24.28 9.75 -33.30
N THR A 221 23.61 9.98 -32.16
CA THR A 221 24.08 9.52 -30.85
C THR A 221 24.12 8.00 -30.75
N GLN A 222 23.06 7.32 -31.22
CA GLN A 222 23.03 5.86 -31.27
C GLN A 222 24.11 5.29 -32.18
N ALA A 223 24.24 5.83 -33.40
CA ALA A 223 25.21 5.35 -34.38
C ALA A 223 26.65 5.46 -33.84
N CYS A 224 27.00 6.62 -33.26
CA CYS A 224 28.34 6.85 -32.73
C CYS A 224 28.64 5.99 -31.48
N LEU A 225 27.67 5.79 -30.58
CA LEU A 225 27.83 4.91 -29.43
C LEU A 225 28.03 3.44 -29.85
N PHE A 226 27.31 3.00 -30.89
CA PHE A 226 27.41 1.63 -31.40
C PHE A 226 28.73 1.38 -32.14
N GLU A 227 29.16 2.31 -33.00
CA GLU A 227 30.49 2.28 -33.65
C GLU A 227 31.61 2.20 -32.60
N ARG A 228 31.53 3.03 -31.55
CA ARG A 228 32.47 3.01 -30.43
C ARG A 228 32.45 1.67 -29.69
N GLN A 229 31.26 1.11 -29.43
CA GLN A 229 31.12 -0.18 -28.76
C GLN A 229 31.85 -1.30 -29.52
N GLN A 230 31.75 -1.31 -30.85
CA GLN A 230 32.47 -2.25 -31.71
C GLN A 230 33.99 -2.02 -31.64
N ALA A 231 34.43 -0.76 -31.67
CA ALA A 231 35.85 -0.41 -31.55
C ALA A 231 36.44 -0.82 -30.19
N LEU A 232 35.77 -0.53 -29.07
CA LEU A 232 36.22 -0.88 -27.73
C LEU A 232 36.23 -2.40 -27.48
N ALA A 233 35.28 -3.13 -28.07
CA ALA A 233 35.28 -4.60 -28.02
C ALA A 233 36.56 -5.20 -28.64
N SER A 234 37.17 -4.53 -29.63
CA SER A 234 38.43 -4.97 -30.24
C SER A 234 39.69 -4.62 -29.44
N ARG A 235 39.62 -3.63 -28.53
CA ARG A 235 40.76 -3.08 -27.78
C ARG A 235 40.93 -3.65 -26.36
N GLY A 236 39.91 -4.32 -25.82
CA GLY A 236 40.00 -5.01 -24.53
C GLY A 236 39.87 -4.11 -23.29
N GLU A 237 39.21 -2.94 -23.40
CA GLU A 237 38.94 -2.01 -22.29
C GLU A 237 37.60 -2.32 -21.60
N PRO A 238 37.57 -3.04 -20.46
CA PRO A 238 36.36 -3.70 -20.00
C PRO A 238 35.31 -2.76 -19.39
N ALA A 239 35.69 -1.70 -18.66
CA ALA A 239 34.72 -0.85 -17.97
C ALA A 239 34.10 0.21 -18.90
N CYS A 240 34.91 0.87 -19.74
CA CYS A 240 34.42 1.75 -20.80
C CYS A 240 33.53 1.00 -21.79
N ALA A 241 33.92 -0.21 -22.23
CA ALA A 241 33.09 -1.02 -23.11
C ALA A 241 31.75 -1.42 -22.45
N LEU A 242 31.75 -1.77 -21.17
CA LEU A 242 30.53 -2.05 -20.43
C LEU A 242 29.62 -0.83 -20.35
N ARG A 243 30.18 0.35 -20.04
CA ARG A 243 29.39 1.58 -19.95
C ARG A 243 28.75 1.92 -21.30
N THR A 244 29.51 1.86 -22.39
CA THR A 244 28.97 2.10 -23.74
C THR A 244 27.88 1.10 -24.11
N LYS A 245 28.03 -0.19 -23.74
CA LYS A 245 26.97 -1.22 -23.94
C LYS A 245 25.69 -0.89 -23.20
N LEU A 246 25.77 -0.44 -21.94
CA LEU A 246 24.60 -0.03 -21.15
C LEU A 246 23.88 1.18 -21.76
N LEU A 247 24.64 2.14 -22.32
CA LEU A 247 24.08 3.29 -23.01
C LEU A 247 23.36 2.89 -24.29
N CYS A 248 23.95 2.00 -25.09
CA CYS A 248 23.30 1.47 -26.30
C CYS A 248 22.01 0.73 -25.96
N ALA A 249 22.03 -0.14 -24.94
CA ALA A 249 20.85 -0.89 -24.51
C ALA A 249 19.74 0.03 -23.96
N SER A 250 20.10 1.03 -23.14
CA SER A 250 19.14 1.96 -22.54
C SER A 250 18.47 2.84 -23.60
N ALA A 251 19.22 3.24 -24.63
CA ALA A 251 18.68 4.08 -25.66
C ALA A 251 17.79 3.33 -26.65
N LEU A 252 18.10 2.07 -27.00
CA LEU A 252 17.17 1.23 -27.76
C LEU A 252 15.77 1.17 -27.13
N GLY A 253 15.66 1.21 -25.79
CA GLY A 253 14.36 1.25 -25.11
C GLY A 253 13.62 2.57 -25.09
N LEU A 254 14.23 3.68 -25.53
CA LEU A 254 13.60 4.99 -25.57
C LEU A 254 13.10 5.38 -26.96
N GLU A 255 13.69 4.80 -28.02
CA GLU A 255 13.24 4.98 -29.40
C GLU A 255 11.79 4.52 -29.62
N GLU A 256 11.30 3.61 -28.78
CA GLU A 256 9.94 3.05 -28.85
C GLU A 256 8.85 3.93 -28.27
N ALA A 257 9.17 4.78 -27.28
CA ALA A 257 8.18 5.65 -26.64
C ALA A 257 7.66 6.77 -27.57
N ASN A 258 8.26 6.94 -28.76
CA ASN A 258 7.83 7.86 -29.81
C ASN A 258 7.84 7.17 -31.18
N PRO A 259 6.81 6.36 -31.51
CA PRO A 259 6.74 5.64 -32.78
C PRO A 259 6.41 6.54 -34.00
N GLY A 260 6.35 7.86 -33.83
CA GLY A 260 5.95 8.77 -34.91
C GLY A 260 7.09 9.05 -35.89
N ASP A 261 7.07 8.39 -37.05
CA ASP A 261 7.48 8.80 -38.42
C ASP A 261 8.74 9.66 -38.67
N LEU A 262 9.55 10.00 -37.67
CA LEU A 262 10.50 11.10 -37.77
C LEU A 262 11.96 10.69 -38.01
N LEU A 263 12.28 9.39 -38.13
CA LEU A 263 13.67 8.96 -37.91
C LEU A 263 14.34 8.03 -38.92
N GLY A 264 13.68 7.55 -39.96
CA GLY A 264 14.39 6.85 -41.07
C GLY A 264 15.21 5.60 -40.68
N VAL A 265 15.19 5.16 -39.41
CA VAL A 265 15.81 3.92 -38.96
C VAL A 265 14.83 2.79 -39.19
N THR A 266 15.24 1.83 -40.00
CA THR A 266 14.38 0.68 -40.32
C THR A 266 14.22 -0.22 -39.09
N VAL A 267 13.10 -0.94 -39.00
CA VAL A 267 12.91 -2.00 -37.99
C VAL A 267 14.04 -3.04 -38.08
N SER A 268 14.59 -3.27 -39.27
CA SER A 268 15.72 -4.18 -39.52
C SER A 268 17.03 -3.73 -38.85
N ASP A 269 17.36 -2.43 -38.94
CA ASP A 269 18.59 -1.89 -38.33
C ASP A 269 18.54 -1.96 -36.80
N ARG A 270 17.37 -1.69 -36.21
CA ARG A 270 17.14 -1.84 -34.76
C ARG A 270 17.30 -3.28 -34.31
N ARG A 271 16.72 -4.22 -35.05
CA ARG A 271 16.83 -5.67 -34.79
C ARG A 271 18.30 -6.14 -34.82
N ALA A 272 19.07 -5.70 -35.81
CA ALA A 272 20.49 -6.04 -35.91
C ALA A 272 21.31 -5.50 -34.72
N ARG A 273 21.04 -4.27 -34.28
CA ARG A 273 21.69 -3.68 -33.10
C ARG A 273 21.35 -4.42 -31.81
N TRP A 274 20.09 -4.85 -31.66
CA TRP A 274 19.67 -5.68 -30.53
C TRP A 274 20.41 -7.01 -30.49
N ASP A 275 20.46 -7.73 -31.62
CA ASP A 275 21.10 -9.04 -31.73
C ASP A 275 22.60 -8.95 -31.42
N ALA A 276 23.27 -7.88 -31.87
CA ALA A 276 24.66 -7.60 -31.55
C ALA A 276 24.89 -7.38 -30.04
N LEU A 277 24.01 -6.62 -29.36
CA LEU A 277 24.12 -6.38 -27.92
C LEU A 277 23.84 -7.64 -27.10
N LEU A 278 22.86 -8.47 -27.50
CA LEU A 278 22.60 -9.77 -26.88
C LEU A 278 23.81 -10.71 -27.02
N HIS A 279 24.36 -10.82 -28.22
CA HIS A 279 25.56 -11.62 -28.47
C HIS A 279 26.74 -11.14 -27.60
N CYS A 280 26.93 -9.82 -27.51
CA CYS A 280 27.95 -9.22 -26.65
C CYS A 280 27.69 -9.48 -25.16
N ALA A 281 26.43 -9.48 -24.71
CA ALA A 281 26.07 -9.69 -23.31
C ALA A 281 26.37 -11.13 -22.85
N ALA A 282 26.20 -12.11 -23.73
CA ALA A 282 26.50 -13.52 -23.43
C ALA A 282 27.98 -13.75 -23.06
N GLY A 283 28.90 -12.94 -23.59
CA GLY A 283 30.33 -13.01 -23.30
C GLY A 283 30.79 -12.25 -22.05
N LEU A 284 29.92 -11.46 -21.38
CA LEU A 284 30.30 -10.62 -20.25
C LEU A 284 30.34 -11.38 -18.91
N PRO A 285 31.11 -10.89 -17.91
CA PRO A 285 30.99 -11.32 -16.52
C PRO A 285 29.54 -11.19 -16.01
N ALA A 286 29.11 -12.06 -15.10
CA ALA A 286 27.70 -12.19 -14.71
C ALA A 286 27.04 -10.87 -14.27
N GLN A 287 27.72 -10.05 -13.46
CA GLN A 287 27.17 -8.76 -13.01
C GLN A 287 26.96 -7.78 -14.19
N ALA A 288 27.95 -7.67 -15.06
CA ALA A 288 27.89 -6.83 -16.26
C ALA A 288 26.83 -7.34 -17.27
N CYS A 289 26.72 -8.65 -17.41
CA CYS A 289 25.68 -9.31 -18.20
C CYS A 289 24.28 -8.94 -17.67
N ALA A 290 24.05 -9.04 -16.35
CA ALA A 290 22.77 -8.69 -15.74
C ALA A 290 22.37 -7.24 -16.01
N GLU A 291 23.30 -6.28 -15.89
CA GLU A 291 23.01 -4.86 -16.15
C GLU A 291 22.62 -4.61 -17.62
N VAL A 292 23.29 -5.26 -18.57
CA VAL A 292 22.97 -5.14 -20.00
C VAL A 292 21.62 -5.80 -20.32
N LEU A 293 21.37 -7.02 -19.82
CA LEU A 293 20.09 -7.70 -20.04
C LEU A 293 18.93 -6.97 -19.37
N MET A 294 19.14 -6.33 -18.21
CA MET A 294 18.14 -5.46 -17.58
C MET A 294 17.78 -4.27 -18.46
N ALA A 295 18.78 -3.60 -19.05
CA ALA A 295 18.56 -2.46 -19.92
C ALA A 295 17.80 -2.88 -21.20
N LEU A 296 18.21 -4.01 -21.82
CA LEU A 296 17.50 -4.59 -22.96
C LEU A 296 16.11 -5.12 -22.59
N GLY A 297 15.90 -5.62 -21.37
CA GLY A 297 14.60 -6.11 -20.92
C GLY A 297 13.51 -5.04 -21.00
N ARG A 298 13.88 -3.77 -20.79
CA ARG A 298 12.95 -2.62 -20.88
C ARG A 298 12.44 -2.35 -22.29
N SER A 299 13.14 -2.84 -23.31
CA SER A 299 12.87 -2.60 -24.73
C SER A 299 12.28 -3.82 -25.44
N VAL A 300 11.86 -4.84 -24.68
CA VAL A 300 11.28 -6.11 -25.19
C VAL A 300 9.97 -5.88 -25.96
N ARG A 301 9.37 -4.70 -25.80
CA ARG A 301 8.17 -4.23 -26.52
C ARG A 301 8.30 -4.36 -28.04
N MET A 302 9.51 -4.19 -28.61
CA MET A 302 9.83 -4.22 -30.05
C MET A 302 9.44 -5.52 -30.76
N ASP A 303 9.53 -6.65 -30.06
CA ASP A 303 9.47 -7.98 -30.67
C ASP A 303 8.10 -8.64 -30.47
N ALA A 304 7.30 -8.13 -29.51
CA ALA A 304 5.96 -8.63 -29.24
C ALA A 304 4.93 -8.10 -30.25
N THR A 305 5.12 -6.88 -30.77
CA THR A 305 4.13 -6.17 -31.63
C THR A 305 4.37 -6.34 -33.13
N HIS A 306 5.51 -6.90 -33.56
CA HIS A 306 5.85 -7.09 -34.96
C HIS A 306 6.05 -8.57 -35.31
N PRO A 307 5.32 -9.13 -36.31
CA PRO A 307 5.44 -10.54 -36.67
C PRO A 307 6.87 -10.88 -37.12
N LEU A 308 7.41 -11.95 -36.54
CA LEU A 308 8.66 -12.57 -36.96
C LEU A 308 8.36 -13.61 -38.06
N PRO A 309 9.33 -13.92 -38.94
CA PRO A 309 9.27 -15.13 -39.76
C PRO A 309 9.09 -16.36 -38.85
N GLU A 310 8.26 -17.33 -39.25
CA GLU A 310 7.86 -18.50 -38.44
C GLU A 310 9.03 -19.32 -37.86
N THR A 311 10.25 -19.15 -38.41
CA THR A 311 11.44 -19.93 -38.07
C THR A 311 12.40 -19.26 -37.08
N SER A 312 12.20 -17.98 -36.71
CA SER A 312 13.11 -17.27 -35.79
C SER A 312 12.56 -17.23 -34.36
N LEU A 313 13.38 -17.65 -33.38
CA LEU A 313 13.05 -17.49 -31.97
C LEU A 313 12.90 -16.01 -31.63
N PRO A 314 11.88 -15.61 -30.84
CA PRO A 314 11.75 -14.23 -30.40
C PRO A 314 12.97 -13.79 -29.57
N ARG A 315 13.43 -12.56 -29.79
CA ARG A 315 14.60 -11.98 -29.10
C ARG A 315 14.42 -11.89 -27.60
N TRP A 316 13.19 -11.66 -27.15
CA TRP A 316 12.86 -11.67 -25.72
C TRP A 316 13.11 -13.06 -25.10
N ARG A 317 12.92 -14.13 -25.88
CA ARG A 317 13.18 -15.50 -25.44
C ARG A 317 14.68 -15.75 -25.32
N SER A 318 15.46 -15.34 -26.32
CA SER A 318 16.93 -15.39 -26.27
C SER A 318 17.50 -14.61 -25.08
N LEU A 319 16.93 -13.43 -24.77
CA LEU A 319 17.29 -12.63 -23.60
C LEU A 319 17.05 -13.40 -22.30
N ALA A 320 15.85 -13.98 -22.14
CA ALA A 320 15.50 -14.81 -20.98
C ALA A 320 16.40 -16.04 -20.86
N ASP A 321 16.73 -16.70 -21.97
CA ASP A 321 17.61 -17.87 -22.00
C ASP A 321 19.03 -17.54 -21.54
N ILE A 322 19.60 -16.44 -22.03
CA ILE A 322 20.91 -15.97 -21.57
C ILE A 322 20.85 -15.66 -20.06
N ALA A 323 19.78 -14.99 -19.59
CA ALA A 323 19.62 -14.67 -18.18
C ALA A 323 19.55 -15.92 -17.29
N VAL A 324 18.81 -16.95 -17.71
CA VAL A 324 18.67 -18.22 -16.96
C VAL A 324 19.96 -19.03 -16.98
N GLN A 325 20.70 -19.03 -18.09
CA GLN A 325 21.93 -19.83 -18.24
C GLN A 325 23.15 -19.19 -17.58
N ARG A 326 23.23 -17.86 -17.53
CA ARG A 326 24.45 -17.12 -17.16
C ARG A 326 24.41 -16.47 -15.79
N LEU A 327 23.23 -16.12 -15.29
CA LEU A 327 23.09 -15.31 -14.08
C LEU A 327 22.72 -16.18 -12.87
N ARG A 328 22.97 -15.63 -11.68
CA ARG A 328 22.47 -16.23 -10.44
C ARG A 328 20.95 -16.01 -10.36
N PRO A 329 20.21 -16.87 -9.64
CA PRO A 329 18.75 -16.77 -9.57
C PRO A 329 18.20 -15.37 -9.23
N ALA A 330 18.83 -14.65 -8.31
CA ALA A 330 18.44 -13.29 -7.93
C ALA A 330 18.67 -12.24 -9.03
N ASP A 331 19.69 -12.43 -9.88
CA ASP A 331 20.00 -11.52 -10.98
C ASP A 331 19.12 -11.86 -12.21
N THR A 332 18.90 -13.15 -12.49
CA THR A 332 17.92 -13.62 -13.49
C THR A 332 16.53 -13.10 -13.17
N ALA A 333 16.12 -13.23 -11.92
CA ALA A 333 14.88 -12.71 -11.36
C ALA A 333 14.61 -11.25 -11.74
N ARG A 334 15.58 -10.38 -11.44
CA ARG A 334 15.49 -8.96 -11.76
C ARG A 334 15.29 -8.73 -13.25
N VAL A 335 16.03 -9.46 -14.10
CA VAL A 335 15.92 -9.36 -15.57
C VAL A 335 14.52 -9.73 -16.03
N LEU A 336 13.98 -10.88 -15.61
CA LEU A 336 12.63 -11.32 -16.01
C LEU A 336 11.55 -10.34 -15.54
N LEU A 337 11.65 -9.81 -14.32
CA LEU A 337 10.73 -8.76 -13.82
C LEU A 337 10.85 -7.47 -14.63
N GLY A 338 12.07 -7.05 -14.98
CA GLY A 338 12.33 -5.87 -15.79
C GLY A 338 11.67 -5.95 -17.18
N MET A 339 11.51 -7.15 -17.74
CA MET A 339 10.84 -7.36 -19.03
C MET A 339 9.34 -7.08 -18.99
N VAL A 340 8.69 -7.18 -17.82
CA VAL A 340 7.23 -6.96 -17.67
C VAL A 340 6.88 -5.70 -16.88
N ALA A 341 7.79 -5.18 -16.06
CA ALA A 341 7.56 -4.03 -15.19
C ALA A 341 7.31 -2.71 -15.96
N HIS A 342 7.76 -2.64 -17.20
CA HIS A 342 7.64 -1.47 -18.04
C HIS A 342 6.58 -1.65 -19.13
N VAL A 343 5.54 -2.45 -18.96
CA VAL A 343 4.47 -2.58 -19.99
C VAL A 343 3.35 -1.61 -19.68
N VAL A 344 3.23 -0.53 -20.47
CA VAL A 344 2.36 0.61 -20.12
C VAL A 344 1.20 0.77 -21.10
N GLU A 345 1.38 0.45 -22.38
CA GLU A 345 0.34 0.65 -23.39
C GLU A 345 -0.58 -0.58 -23.54
N PRO A 346 -1.89 -0.41 -23.78
CA PRO A 346 -2.83 -1.53 -23.94
C PRO A 346 -2.46 -2.52 -25.06
N GLU A 347 -1.90 -2.04 -26.17
CA GLU A 347 -1.48 -2.86 -27.32
C GLU A 347 -0.29 -3.77 -26.97
N GLU A 348 0.66 -3.26 -26.18
CA GLU A 348 1.82 -4.02 -25.67
C GLU A 348 1.37 -5.14 -24.72
N ARG A 349 0.35 -4.87 -23.90
CA ARG A 349 -0.24 -5.87 -22.99
C ARG A 349 -0.86 -7.04 -23.75
N CYS A 350 -1.59 -6.74 -24.84
CA CYS A 350 -2.14 -7.77 -25.73
C CYS A 350 -1.03 -8.58 -26.40
N ALA A 351 0.01 -7.91 -26.91
CA ALA A 351 1.15 -8.54 -27.56
C ALA A 351 1.90 -9.55 -26.64
N ILE A 352 2.06 -9.23 -25.36
CA ILE A 352 2.68 -10.15 -24.38
C ILE A 352 1.82 -11.39 -24.13
N ALA A 353 0.51 -11.23 -24.11
CA ALA A 353 -0.43 -12.33 -23.92
C ALA A 353 -0.50 -13.26 -25.15
N ASP A 354 -0.40 -12.70 -26.35
CA ASP A 354 -0.55 -13.42 -27.62
C ASP A 354 0.77 -14.09 -28.08
N SER A 355 1.93 -13.53 -27.69
CA SER A 355 3.26 -14.04 -28.07
C SER A 355 3.74 -15.27 -27.28
N GLY A 356 2.97 -15.74 -26.28
CA GLY A 356 3.39 -16.82 -25.38
C GLY A 356 4.49 -16.42 -24.38
N MET A 357 4.90 -15.14 -24.37
CA MET A 357 5.93 -14.60 -23.48
C MET A 357 5.57 -14.79 -22.01
N ALA A 358 4.31 -14.50 -21.62
CA ALA A 358 3.84 -14.72 -20.25
C ALA A 358 4.03 -16.18 -19.80
N ALA A 359 3.69 -17.15 -20.66
CA ALA A 359 3.83 -18.58 -20.37
C ALA A 359 5.29 -19.03 -20.27
N TYR A 360 6.18 -18.44 -21.07
CA TYR A 360 7.60 -18.72 -21.01
C TYR A 360 8.26 -18.17 -19.74
N LEU A 361 8.03 -16.89 -19.44
CA LEU A 361 8.58 -16.24 -18.25
C LEU A 361 8.10 -16.92 -16.96
N ALA A 362 6.85 -17.36 -16.96
CA ALA A 362 6.26 -18.20 -15.94
C ALA A 362 7.08 -19.50 -15.71
N ASP A 363 7.34 -20.26 -16.78
CA ASP A 363 8.14 -21.48 -16.70
C ASP A 363 9.58 -21.22 -16.23
N CYS A 364 10.20 -20.14 -16.69
CA CYS A 364 11.51 -19.71 -16.19
C CYS A 364 11.46 -19.40 -14.68
N ALA A 365 10.47 -18.63 -14.21
CA ALA A 365 10.36 -18.25 -12.80
C ALA A 365 10.20 -19.47 -11.88
N MET A 366 9.39 -20.46 -12.28
CA MET A 366 9.20 -21.70 -11.51
C MET A 366 10.50 -22.49 -11.26
N ARG A 367 11.48 -22.35 -12.17
CA ARG A 367 12.76 -23.04 -12.08
C ARG A 367 13.79 -22.32 -11.21
N LEU A 368 13.54 -21.05 -10.85
CA LEU A 368 14.50 -20.18 -10.17
C LEU A 368 14.25 -20.08 -8.66
N ASP A 369 13.17 -19.42 -8.25
CA ASP A 369 12.83 -19.15 -6.85
C ASP A 369 11.32 -18.91 -6.71
N ALA A 370 10.72 -19.47 -5.66
CA ALA A 370 9.29 -19.39 -5.41
C ALA A 370 8.82 -17.97 -5.02
N SER A 371 9.67 -17.17 -4.37
CA SER A 371 9.37 -15.77 -4.02
C SER A 371 9.25 -14.86 -5.25
N LEU A 372 10.11 -15.10 -6.25
CA LEU A 372 10.07 -14.40 -7.54
C LEU A 372 8.80 -14.68 -8.32
N CYS A 373 8.33 -15.94 -8.29
CA CYS A 373 7.10 -16.34 -8.97
C CYS A 373 5.93 -15.46 -8.55
N VAL A 374 5.87 -15.04 -7.28
CA VAL A 374 4.82 -14.16 -6.78
C VAL A 374 4.90 -12.76 -7.39
N GLU A 375 6.08 -12.13 -7.34
CA GLU A 375 6.26 -10.77 -7.89
C GLU A 375 5.99 -10.73 -9.40
N LEU A 376 6.43 -11.76 -10.13
CA LEU A 376 6.14 -11.88 -11.56
C LEU A 376 4.64 -12.04 -11.82
N CYS A 377 3.96 -12.89 -11.05
CA CYS A 377 2.51 -13.07 -11.15
C CYS A 377 1.74 -11.78 -10.82
N GLU A 378 2.21 -10.98 -9.85
CA GLU A 378 1.60 -9.68 -9.54
C GLU A 378 1.64 -8.73 -10.75
N HIS A 379 2.77 -8.66 -11.46
CA HIS A 379 2.91 -7.85 -12.66
C HIS A 379 2.08 -8.41 -13.83
N LEU A 380 2.11 -9.73 -14.06
CA LEU A 380 1.31 -10.37 -15.11
C LEU A 380 -0.20 -10.22 -14.88
N LEU A 381 -0.67 -10.31 -13.62
CA LEU A 381 -2.08 -10.06 -13.30
C LEU A 381 -2.44 -8.58 -13.47
N SER A 382 -1.53 -7.65 -13.14
CA SER A 382 -1.75 -6.22 -13.42
C SER A 382 -1.89 -5.95 -14.93
N ILE A 383 -1.16 -6.70 -15.77
CA ILE A 383 -1.31 -6.65 -17.24
C ILE A 383 -2.68 -7.22 -17.64
N ALA A 384 -3.09 -8.35 -17.03
CA ALA A 384 -4.35 -9.03 -17.33
C ALA A 384 -5.61 -8.25 -16.90
N ASP A 385 -5.53 -7.45 -15.83
CA ASP A 385 -6.64 -6.66 -15.29
C ASP A 385 -7.12 -5.55 -16.26
N GLN A 386 -6.26 -5.12 -17.19
CA GLN A 386 -6.48 -3.91 -17.99
C GLN A 386 -6.95 -4.19 -19.43
N ALA A 387 -7.15 -5.45 -19.80
CA ALA A 387 -7.70 -5.83 -21.11
C ALA A 387 -8.62 -7.07 -20.99
N GLU A 388 -9.86 -6.94 -21.47
CA GLU A 388 -10.89 -8.00 -21.44
C GLU A 388 -10.48 -9.29 -22.18
N ARG A 389 -9.43 -9.26 -23.02
CA ARG A 389 -9.06 -10.35 -23.95
C ARG A 389 -7.91 -11.26 -23.50
N LEU A 390 -7.34 -11.08 -22.30
CA LEU A 390 -6.11 -11.79 -21.91
C LEU A 390 -6.36 -13.10 -21.12
N GLU A 391 -7.24 -13.98 -21.62
CA GLU A 391 -7.47 -15.31 -21.01
C GLU A 391 -6.20 -16.16 -20.92
N SER A 392 -5.28 -16.01 -21.88
CA SER A 392 -4.00 -16.73 -21.89
C SER A 392 -3.13 -16.39 -20.68
N VAL A 393 -3.14 -15.13 -20.22
CA VAL A 393 -2.39 -14.69 -19.04
C VAL A 393 -3.00 -15.26 -17.77
N TRP A 394 -4.33 -15.20 -17.62
CA TRP A 394 -5.04 -15.85 -16.51
C TRP A 394 -4.74 -17.35 -16.46
N SER A 395 -4.85 -18.06 -17.59
CA SER A 395 -4.54 -19.49 -17.66
C SER A 395 -3.09 -19.80 -17.27
N THR A 396 -2.16 -18.89 -17.57
CA THR A 396 -0.75 -19.02 -17.21
C THR A 396 -0.54 -18.84 -15.72
N VAL A 397 -1.16 -17.83 -15.10
CA VAL A 397 -1.05 -17.60 -13.65
C VAL A 397 -1.73 -18.73 -12.86
N PHE A 398 -2.86 -19.26 -13.34
CA PHE A 398 -3.48 -20.44 -12.74
C PHE A 398 -2.57 -21.68 -12.82
N ARG A 399 -1.97 -21.95 -13.98
CA ARG A 399 -1.00 -23.05 -14.14
C ARG A 399 0.21 -22.87 -13.23
N LEU A 400 0.71 -21.66 -13.07
CA LEU A 400 1.81 -21.34 -12.14
C LEU A 400 1.43 -21.65 -10.70
N ALA A 401 0.26 -21.19 -10.26
CA ALA A 401 -0.23 -21.43 -8.91
C ALA A 401 -0.43 -22.93 -8.64
N ASP A 402 -0.84 -23.71 -9.64
CA ASP A 402 -0.98 -25.16 -9.53
C ASP A 402 0.37 -25.89 -9.51
N ALA A 403 1.30 -25.48 -10.37
CA ALA A 403 2.61 -26.11 -10.54
C ALA A 403 3.62 -25.74 -9.44
N ALA A 404 3.39 -24.66 -8.68
CA ALA A 404 4.27 -24.26 -7.58
C ALA A 404 4.42 -25.38 -6.53
N ARG A 405 5.68 -25.71 -6.18
CA ARG A 405 5.97 -26.79 -5.21
C ARG A 405 5.79 -26.35 -3.76
N ASP A 406 6.06 -25.08 -3.46
CA ASP A 406 5.97 -24.51 -2.12
C ASP A 406 4.54 -24.04 -1.81
N MET A 407 3.95 -24.61 -0.76
CA MET A 407 2.59 -24.30 -0.33
C MET A 407 2.41 -22.84 0.13
N SER A 408 3.47 -22.21 0.67
CA SER A 408 3.42 -20.79 1.05
C SER A 408 3.26 -19.87 -0.18
N VAL A 409 3.91 -20.25 -1.28
CA VAL A 409 3.83 -19.55 -2.56
C VAL A 409 2.51 -19.84 -3.25
N LYS A 410 2.04 -21.10 -3.24
CA LYS A 410 0.68 -21.46 -3.68
C LYS A 410 -0.38 -20.63 -3.00
N ALA A 411 -0.31 -20.54 -1.66
CA ALA A 411 -1.26 -19.75 -0.87
C ALA A 411 -1.21 -18.26 -1.23
N ARG A 412 -0.01 -17.68 -1.39
CA ARG A 412 0.12 -16.26 -1.76
C ARG A 412 -0.40 -15.98 -3.17
N LEU A 413 -0.14 -16.86 -4.14
CA LEU A 413 -0.66 -16.77 -5.50
C LEU A 413 -2.19 -16.95 -5.55
N ALA A 414 -2.76 -17.91 -4.83
CA ALA A 414 -4.21 -18.08 -4.74
C ALA A 414 -4.90 -16.89 -4.08
N LYS A 415 -4.30 -16.31 -3.03
CA LYS A 415 -4.80 -15.08 -2.39
C LYS A 415 -4.81 -13.91 -3.37
N LEU A 416 -3.73 -13.76 -4.15
CA LEU A 416 -3.62 -12.74 -5.18
C LEU A 416 -4.66 -12.94 -6.28
N LEU A 417 -4.82 -14.17 -6.79
CA LEU A 417 -5.85 -14.52 -7.78
C LEU A 417 -7.26 -14.21 -7.26
N ALA A 418 -7.59 -14.64 -6.05
CA ALA A 418 -8.90 -14.37 -5.44
C ALA A 418 -9.17 -12.86 -5.32
N PHE A 419 -8.19 -12.10 -4.82
CA PHE A 419 -8.31 -10.64 -4.70
C PHE A 419 -8.48 -9.96 -6.06
N ARG A 420 -7.77 -10.41 -7.10
CA ARG A 420 -7.87 -9.83 -8.44
C ARG A 420 -9.17 -10.15 -9.13
N VAL A 421 -9.64 -11.41 -9.07
CA VAL A 421 -10.98 -11.78 -9.58
C VAL A 421 -12.06 -10.94 -8.91
N ASP A 422 -11.92 -10.67 -7.61
CA ASP A 422 -12.83 -9.80 -6.85
C ASP A 422 -12.77 -8.33 -7.29
N ALA A 423 -11.61 -7.82 -7.70
CA ALA A 423 -11.43 -6.41 -8.08
C ALA A 423 -11.87 -6.08 -9.52
N MET A 424 -12.17 -7.08 -10.35
CA MET A 424 -12.55 -6.86 -11.75
C MET A 424 -14.00 -6.35 -11.89
N ASP A 425 -14.15 -5.16 -12.48
CA ASP A 425 -15.44 -4.55 -12.84
C ASP A 425 -15.97 -5.10 -14.19
N THR A 426 -15.90 -6.42 -14.38
CA THR A 426 -16.24 -7.09 -15.65
C THR A 426 -17.54 -7.88 -15.58
N ARG A 427 -18.02 -8.36 -16.74
CA ARG A 427 -19.29 -9.08 -16.90
C ARG A 427 -19.43 -10.24 -15.89
N PRO A 428 -20.62 -10.44 -15.28
CA PRO A 428 -20.81 -11.43 -14.23
C PRO A 428 -20.45 -12.89 -14.57
N ALA A 429 -20.55 -13.26 -15.85
CA ALA A 429 -20.20 -14.59 -16.32
C ALA A 429 -18.69 -14.89 -16.23
N ASP A 430 -17.84 -13.92 -16.54
CA ASP A 430 -16.38 -14.10 -16.54
C ASP A 430 -15.83 -14.18 -15.12
N SER A 431 -16.36 -13.34 -14.23
CA SER A 431 -16.07 -13.42 -12.79
C SER A 431 -16.44 -14.79 -12.23
N THR A 432 -17.65 -15.30 -12.56
CA THR A 432 -18.10 -16.63 -12.13
C THR A 432 -17.19 -17.75 -12.63
N ARG A 433 -16.78 -17.73 -13.91
CA ARG A 433 -15.87 -18.74 -14.47
C ARG A 433 -14.51 -18.72 -13.78
N ARG A 434 -13.92 -17.53 -13.56
CA ARG A 434 -12.60 -17.41 -12.90
C ARG A 434 -12.66 -17.81 -11.43
N TRP A 435 -13.75 -17.48 -10.74
CA TRP A 435 -14.01 -17.93 -9.38
C TRP A 435 -14.06 -19.46 -9.26
N ASN A 436 -14.70 -20.14 -10.21
CA ASN A 436 -14.72 -21.60 -10.26
C ASN A 436 -13.33 -22.20 -10.48
N LEU A 437 -12.45 -21.53 -11.24
CA LEU A 437 -11.05 -21.94 -11.39
C LEU A 437 -10.25 -21.76 -10.08
N VAL A 438 -10.42 -20.65 -9.36
CA VAL A 438 -9.79 -20.45 -8.04
C VAL A 438 -10.27 -21.51 -7.06
N HIS A 439 -11.58 -21.77 -7.01
CA HIS A 439 -12.15 -22.82 -6.17
C HIS A 439 -11.57 -24.20 -6.53
N GLY A 440 -11.54 -24.55 -7.83
CA GLY A 440 -10.97 -25.80 -8.31
C GLY A 440 -9.51 -26.00 -7.94
N LEU A 441 -8.72 -24.93 -7.94
CA LEU A 441 -7.31 -24.93 -7.55
C LEU A 441 -7.13 -25.30 -6.06
N ILE A 442 -7.94 -24.72 -5.18
CA ILE A 442 -7.71 -24.79 -3.72
C ILE A 442 -8.53 -25.85 -3.01
N LYS A 443 -9.58 -26.42 -3.62
CA LYS A 443 -10.52 -27.32 -2.93
C LYS A 443 -9.82 -28.52 -2.29
N ASP A 444 -8.74 -29.01 -2.90
CA ASP A 444 -8.00 -30.19 -2.46
C ASP A 444 -6.77 -29.84 -1.58
N TRP A 445 -6.60 -28.57 -1.21
CA TRP A 445 -5.46 -28.12 -0.39
C TRP A 445 -5.64 -28.45 1.10
N PRO A 446 -4.54 -28.49 1.87
CA PRO A 446 -4.61 -28.76 3.31
C PRO A 446 -5.58 -27.81 4.04
N PRO A 447 -6.38 -28.29 5.00
CA PRO A 447 -7.42 -27.49 5.66
C PRO A 447 -6.91 -26.19 6.28
N GLY A 448 -5.74 -26.21 6.93
CA GLY A 448 -5.16 -25.01 7.54
C GLY A 448 -4.79 -23.91 6.53
N VAL A 449 -4.42 -24.29 5.31
CA VAL A 449 -4.12 -23.35 4.22
C VAL A 449 -5.42 -22.80 3.64
N ARG A 450 -6.42 -23.67 3.38
CA ARG A 450 -7.75 -23.24 2.95
C ARG A 450 -8.33 -22.23 3.94
N GLU A 451 -8.26 -22.52 5.23
CA GLU A 451 -8.76 -21.65 6.31
C GLU A 451 -8.15 -20.24 6.29
N ALA A 452 -6.84 -20.13 6.05
CA ALA A 452 -6.15 -18.84 5.97
C ALA A 452 -6.59 -18.00 4.76
N LEU A 453 -7.06 -18.64 3.68
CA LEU A 453 -7.48 -17.98 2.44
C LEU A 453 -8.94 -17.53 2.47
N LEU A 454 -9.81 -18.24 3.20
CA LEU A 454 -11.25 -17.98 3.27
C LEU A 454 -11.63 -16.49 3.46
N PRO A 455 -10.98 -15.68 4.31
CA PRO A 455 -11.34 -14.27 4.49
C PRO A 455 -11.05 -13.40 3.26
N SER A 456 -10.02 -13.75 2.47
CA SER A 456 -9.63 -13.00 1.27
C SER A 456 -10.52 -13.30 0.07
N MET A 457 -11.32 -14.38 0.17
CA MET A 457 -12.14 -14.91 -0.90
C MET A 457 -13.62 -14.49 -0.82
N VAL A 458 -14.01 -13.78 0.23
CA VAL A 458 -15.43 -13.45 0.51
C VAL A 458 -15.85 -12.07 0.02
N CYS A 459 -14.87 -11.20 -0.27
CA CYS A 459 -15.08 -9.77 -0.35
C CYS A 459 -16.08 -9.36 -1.45
N ASN A 460 -16.14 -10.05 -2.61
CA ASN A 460 -17.05 -9.67 -3.70
C ASN A 460 -17.95 -10.78 -4.28
N LEU A 461 -18.15 -11.91 -3.57
CA LEU A 461 -19.03 -13.03 -3.99
C LEU A 461 -20.50 -12.65 -4.35
N GLY A 462 -20.97 -11.42 -4.09
CA GLY A 462 -22.38 -11.03 -4.16
C GLY A 462 -22.72 -9.89 -5.12
N ARG A 463 -21.73 -9.12 -5.59
CA ARG A 463 -22.00 -7.95 -6.45
C ARG A 463 -22.01 -8.26 -7.95
N TRP A 464 -21.32 -9.31 -8.37
CA TRP A 464 -21.01 -9.55 -9.79
C TRP A 464 -21.11 -11.02 -10.20
N HIS A 465 -21.81 -11.87 -9.45
CA HIS A 465 -22.02 -13.27 -9.85
C HIS A 465 -23.34 -13.45 -10.58
N ALA A 466 -23.31 -14.20 -11.69
CA ALA A 466 -24.52 -14.56 -12.43
C ALA A 466 -25.39 -15.56 -11.64
N ASP A 467 -24.76 -16.43 -10.84
CA ASP A 467 -25.39 -17.32 -9.86
C ASP A 467 -24.73 -17.14 -8.47
N PRO A 468 -25.22 -16.18 -7.67
CA PRO A 468 -24.66 -15.90 -6.36
C PRO A 468 -24.77 -17.10 -5.38
N GLU A 469 -25.84 -17.90 -5.49
CA GLU A 469 -26.10 -19.03 -4.60
C GLU A 469 -25.15 -20.21 -4.83
N GLY A 470 -24.91 -20.53 -6.10
CA GLY A 470 -23.89 -21.49 -6.49
C GLY A 470 -22.50 -21.06 -6.01
N ALA A 471 -22.17 -19.77 -6.17
CA ALA A 471 -20.88 -19.22 -5.73
C ALA A 471 -20.65 -19.35 -4.22
N VAL A 472 -21.65 -19.04 -3.39
CA VAL A 472 -21.51 -19.25 -1.94
C VAL A 472 -21.51 -20.70 -1.55
N SER A 473 -22.29 -21.54 -2.21
CA SER A 473 -22.29 -22.97 -1.90
C SER A 473 -20.91 -23.58 -2.20
N ALA A 474 -20.29 -23.22 -3.33
CA ALA A 474 -18.90 -23.59 -3.63
C ALA A 474 -17.93 -23.00 -2.59
N TYR A 475 -18.04 -21.72 -2.24
CA TYR A 475 -17.19 -21.12 -1.21
C TYR A 475 -17.29 -21.84 0.14
N LEU A 476 -18.48 -22.24 0.58
CA LEU A 476 -18.67 -22.95 1.84
C LEU A 476 -18.16 -24.40 1.78
N GLN A 477 -18.08 -25.03 0.60
CA GLN A 477 -17.43 -26.33 0.43
C GLN A 477 -15.94 -26.28 0.80
N LEU A 478 -15.27 -25.14 0.60
CA LEU A 478 -13.87 -24.96 1.01
C LEU A 478 -13.68 -25.01 2.53
N ALA A 479 -14.76 -24.82 3.30
CA ALA A 479 -14.75 -24.78 4.75
C ALA A 479 -15.25 -26.09 5.39
N THR A 480 -15.53 -27.18 4.65
CA THR A 480 -16.10 -28.41 5.23
C THR A 480 -15.21 -29.08 6.27
N ASP A 481 -13.89 -29.05 6.07
CA ASP A 481 -12.93 -29.77 6.92
C ASP A 481 -11.98 -28.84 7.68
N VAL A 482 -12.28 -27.53 7.72
CA VAL A 482 -11.49 -26.54 8.48
C VAL A 482 -11.97 -26.45 9.93
N SER A 483 -11.28 -25.66 10.77
CA SER A 483 -11.67 -25.48 12.16
C SER A 483 -13.10 -24.93 12.30
N ASP A 484 -13.77 -25.20 13.42
CA ASP A 484 -15.11 -24.64 13.69
C ASP A 484 -15.11 -23.10 13.66
N ARG A 485 -14.00 -22.47 14.07
CA ARG A 485 -13.81 -21.02 13.98
C ARG A 485 -13.69 -20.55 12.53
N GLY A 486 -12.99 -21.32 11.69
CA GLY A 486 -12.89 -21.11 10.25
C GLY A 486 -14.25 -21.23 9.56
N LYS A 487 -14.99 -22.30 9.84
CA LYS A 487 -16.38 -22.52 9.39
C LYS A 487 -17.30 -21.36 9.74
N ALA A 488 -17.27 -20.93 11.00
CA ALA A 488 -18.07 -19.80 11.45
C ALA A 488 -17.67 -18.49 10.75
N SER A 489 -16.38 -18.28 10.50
CA SER A 489 -15.88 -17.09 9.79
C SER A 489 -16.27 -17.08 8.31
N ALA A 490 -16.19 -18.23 7.64
CA ALA A 490 -16.60 -18.38 6.24
C ALA A 490 -18.11 -18.17 6.11
N LEU A 491 -18.90 -18.78 6.99
CA LEU A 491 -20.35 -18.59 7.01
C LEU A 491 -20.73 -17.13 7.28
N ALA A 492 -20.06 -16.45 8.22
CA ALA A 492 -20.25 -15.02 8.46
C ALA A 492 -19.99 -14.18 7.20
N GLY A 493 -18.89 -14.49 6.49
CA GLY A 493 -18.52 -13.82 5.25
C GLY A 493 -19.55 -14.04 4.14
N ALA A 494 -19.95 -15.29 3.91
CA ALA A 494 -20.97 -15.66 2.95
C ALA A 494 -22.32 -14.97 3.25
N ILE A 495 -22.72 -14.89 4.52
CA ILE A 495 -23.94 -14.19 4.95
C ILE A 495 -23.80 -12.68 4.76
N LYS A 496 -22.63 -12.10 5.00
CA LYS A 496 -22.42 -10.66 4.73
C LYS A 496 -22.59 -10.35 3.24
N THR A 497 -22.18 -11.27 2.38
CA THR A 497 -22.11 -11.04 0.94
C THR A 497 -23.39 -11.42 0.19
N LEU A 498 -24.08 -12.51 0.58
CA LEU A 498 -25.40 -12.90 0.05
C LEU A 498 -26.55 -12.70 1.04
N GLY A 499 -26.25 -12.95 2.31
CA GLY A 499 -27.21 -13.26 3.36
C GLY A 499 -27.90 -12.07 4.02
N ALA A 500 -28.19 -11.02 3.25
CA ALA A 500 -29.32 -10.15 3.59
C ALA A 500 -30.57 -10.44 2.75
N HIS A 501 -30.50 -11.27 1.69
CA HIS A 501 -31.67 -11.54 0.87
C HIS A 501 -32.67 -12.48 1.56
N PRO A 502 -33.97 -12.11 1.64
CA PRO A 502 -34.99 -12.89 2.35
C PRO A 502 -35.09 -14.36 1.95
N ARG A 503 -35.04 -14.65 0.64
CA ARG A 503 -35.05 -16.01 0.07
C ARG A 503 -34.02 -16.99 0.68
N TYR A 504 -32.94 -16.50 1.30
CA TYR A 504 -31.86 -17.33 1.83
C TYR A 504 -31.78 -17.40 3.36
N TRP A 505 -32.64 -16.69 4.09
CA TRP A 505 -32.54 -16.66 5.55
C TRP A 505 -32.70 -18.02 6.20
N ASN A 506 -33.67 -18.83 5.75
CA ASN A 506 -33.87 -20.19 6.29
C ASN A 506 -32.66 -21.10 6.04
N LEU A 507 -32.02 -20.97 4.87
CA LEU A 507 -30.80 -21.70 4.53
C LEU A 507 -29.64 -21.29 5.45
N HIS A 508 -29.44 -19.98 5.64
CA HIS A 508 -28.40 -19.47 6.54
C HIS A 508 -28.67 -19.86 8.00
N LEU A 509 -29.93 -19.84 8.44
CA LEU A 509 -30.35 -20.28 9.77
C LEU A 509 -29.98 -21.75 10.01
N ALA A 510 -30.31 -22.64 9.06
CA ALA A 510 -29.95 -24.06 9.15
C ALA A 510 -28.43 -24.28 9.16
N ARG A 511 -27.67 -23.48 8.41
CA ARG A 511 -26.20 -23.54 8.40
C ARG A 511 -25.60 -23.05 9.72
N VAL A 512 -26.17 -22.00 10.33
CA VAL A 512 -25.72 -21.47 11.63
C VAL A 512 -26.07 -22.44 12.76
N SER A 513 -27.25 -23.06 12.73
CA SER A 513 -27.67 -24.01 13.78
C SER A 513 -26.78 -25.27 13.82
N ALA A 514 -26.26 -25.69 12.66
CA ALA A 514 -25.31 -26.80 12.53
C ALA A 514 -23.92 -26.49 13.12
N LEU A 515 -23.57 -25.23 13.41
CA LEU A 515 -22.29 -24.88 14.03
C LEU A 515 -22.31 -25.16 15.54
N PRO A 516 -21.16 -25.52 16.14
CA PRO A 516 -21.03 -25.64 17.59
C PRO A 516 -21.34 -24.33 18.32
N ALA A 517 -21.98 -24.44 19.48
CA ALA A 517 -22.36 -23.31 20.34
C ALA A 517 -21.26 -22.25 20.59
N PRO A 518 -19.97 -22.59 20.86
CA PRO A 518 -18.95 -21.57 21.15
C PRO A 518 -18.67 -20.61 19.98
N VAL A 519 -18.84 -21.05 18.74
CA VAL A 519 -18.50 -20.27 17.53
C VAL A 519 -19.71 -19.71 16.79
N ARG A 520 -20.92 -20.18 17.12
CA ARG A 520 -22.19 -19.84 16.46
C ARG A 520 -22.45 -18.32 16.38
N HIS A 521 -22.16 -17.60 17.46
CA HIS A 521 -22.38 -16.15 17.54
C HIS A 521 -21.68 -15.35 16.43
N LYS A 522 -20.48 -15.78 16.00
CA LYS A 522 -19.70 -15.08 14.96
C LYS A 522 -20.34 -15.21 13.57
N ALA A 523 -20.87 -16.38 13.24
CA ALA A 523 -21.60 -16.61 11.99
C ALA A 523 -22.97 -15.92 12.00
N MET A 524 -23.57 -15.82 13.17
CA MET A 524 -24.90 -15.27 13.38
C MET A 524 -24.96 -13.74 13.31
N GLU A 525 -23.93 -13.04 13.77
CA GLU A 525 -23.88 -11.58 13.82
C GLU A 525 -24.31 -10.88 12.50
N PRO A 526 -23.75 -11.21 11.31
CA PRO A 526 -24.18 -10.58 10.07
C PRO A 526 -25.63 -10.90 9.68
N LEU A 527 -26.14 -12.10 10.00
CA LEU A 527 -27.53 -12.46 9.73
C LEU A 527 -28.48 -11.68 10.64
N ALA A 528 -28.15 -11.61 11.93
CA ALA A 528 -28.90 -10.83 12.91
C ALA A 528 -28.94 -9.34 12.53
N ARG A 529 -27.81 -8.79 12.06
CA ARG A 529 -27.72 -7.41 11.58
C ARG A 529 -28.63 -7.17 10.37
N SER A 530 -28.65 -8.09 9.41
CA SER A 530 -29.53 -8.00 8.24
C SER A 530 -31.01 -8.03 8.62
N LEU A 531 -31.43 -9.01 9.43
CA LEU A 531 -32.81 -9.15 9.91
C LEU A 531 -33.26 -7.93 10.72
N PHE A 532 -32.41 -7.43 11.61
CA PHE A 532 -32.69 -6.22 12.37
C PHE A 532 -32.79 -4.96 11.50
N GLY A 533 -31.98 -4.86 10.44
CA GLY A 533 -32.09 -3.80 9.43
C GLY A 533 -33.45 -3.79 8.73
N VAL A 534 -34.03 -4.96 8.47
CA VAL A 534 -35.40 -5.08 7.92
C VAL A 534 -36.44 -4.65 8.95
N MET A 535 -36.35 -5.16 10.17
CA MET A 535 -37.28 -4.82 11.26
C MET A 535 -37.27 -3.31 11.61
N SER A 536 -36.13 -2.64 11.44
CA SER A 536 -36.00 -1.18 11.62
C SER A 536 -36.43 -0.35 10.40
N GLY A 537 -36.86 -0.97 9.29
CA GLY A 537 -37.32 -0.28 8.09
C GLY A 537 -36.21 0.29 7.20
N SER A 538 -34.94 -0.06 7.46
CA SER A 538 -33.76 0.54 6.83
C SER A 538 -33.05 -0.35 5.79
N GLY A 539 -33.53 -1.58 5.58
CA GLY A 539 -32.93 -2.55 4.66
C GLY A 539 -33.14 -2.21 3.17
N GLU A 540 -32.08 -1.85 2.45
CA GLU A 540 -32.09 -1.65 0.98
C GLU A 540 -32.56 -2.90 0.23
N MET A 541 -32.04 -4.09 0.58
CA MET A 541 -32.39 -5.35 -0.09
C MET A 541 -33.81 -5.86 0.23
N TRP A 542 -34.41 -5.44 1.35
CA TRP A 542 -35.81 -5.74 1.65
C TRP A 542 -36.77 -4.92 0.78
N ARG A 543 -36.45 -3.65 0.51
CA ARG A 543 -37.24 -2.82 -0.39
C ARG A 543 -37.30 -3.43 -1.80
N ASP A 544 -36.22 -4.05 -2.24
CA ASP A 544 -36.18 -4.77 -3.52
C ASP A 544 -36.96 -6.10 -3.48
N ALA A 545 -36.85 -6.88 -2.41
CA ALA A 545 -37.65 -8.11 -2.25
C ALA A 545 -39.17 -7.84 -2.21
N VAL A 546 -39.59 -6.80 -1.48
CA VAL A 546 -40.99 -6.33 -1.46
C VAL A 546 -41.42 -5.83 -2.84
N ARG A 547 -40.55 -5.09 -3.55
CA ARG A 547 -40.82 -4.63 -4.93
C ARG A 547 -40.97 -5.80 -5.91
N ASN A 548 -40.27 -6.90 -5.67
CA ASN A 548 -40.32 -8.13 -6.46
C ASN A 548 -41.44 -9.09 -6.03
N GLY A 549 -42.30 -8.71 -5.09
CA GLY A 549 -43.46 -9.49 -4.66
C GLY A 549 -43.14 -10.67 -3.74
N GLU A 550 -41.97 -10.69 -3.09
CA GLU A 550 -41.66 -11.71 -2.09
C GLU A 550 -42.46 -11.43 -0.79
N PRO A 551 -43.20 -12.42 -0.23
CA PRO A 551 -44.00 -12.23 0.97
C PRO A 551 -43.10 -12.21 2.23
N VAL A 552 -42.52 -11.04 2.55
CA VAL A 552 -41.68 -10.86 3.73
C VAL A 552 -42.35 -9.93 4.72
N THR A 553 -42.95 -10.51 5.77
CA THR A 553 -43.59 -9.78 6.87
C THR A 553 -42.61 -9.49 8.01
N ILE A 554 -42.79 -8.37 8.72
CA ILE A 554 -41.97 -8.02 9.89
C ILE A 554 -42.08 -9.08 11.00
N ASP A 555 -43.25 -9.69 11.20
CA ASP A 555 -43.45 -10.75 12.19
C ASP A 555 -42.59 -11.99 11.90
N ALA A 556 -42.52 -12.43 10.64
CA ALA A 556 -41.65 -13.53 10.23
C ALA A 556 -40.15 -13.21 10.44
N VAL A 557 -39.73 -11.97 10.17
CA VAL A 557 -38.35 -11.51 10.43
C VAL A 557 -38.04 -11.55 11.93
N ARG A 558 -38.98 -11.08 12.76
CA ARG A 558 -38.86 -11.09 14.21
C ARG A 558 -38.74 -12.51 14.75
N GLU A 559 -39.61 -13.41 14.30
CA GLU A 559 -39.58 -14.82 14.72
C GLU A 559 -38.24 -15.48 14.35
N GLN A 560 -37.72 -15.21 13.15
CA GLN A 560 -36.40 -15.72 12.75
C GLN A 560 -35.27 -15.17 13.61
N LEU A 561 -35.29 -13.87 13.94
CA LEU A 561 -34.30 -13.25 14.81
C LEU A 561 -34.36 -13.81 16.24
N GLU A 562 -35.56 -14.11 16.75
CA GLU A 562 -35.74 -14.75 18.06
C GLU A 562 -35.23 -16.18 18.07
N ARG A 563 -35.57 -16.99 17.07
CA ARG A 563 -35.04 -18.35 16.90
C ARG A 563 -33.51 -18.34 16.86
N LEU A 564 -32.92 -17.34 16.21
CA LEU A 564 -31.48 -17.15 16.18
C LEU A 564 -30.92 -16.89 17.60
N LEU A 565 -31.51 -15.96 18.35
CA LEU A 565 -31.05 -15.59 19.69
C LEU A 565 -31.21 -16.71 20.72
N ASP A 566 -32.24 -17.54 20.57
CA ASP A 566 -32.50 -18.66 21.47
C ASP A 566 -31.49 -19.82 21.28
N MET A 567 -30.73 -19.82 20.17
CA MET A 567 -29.63 -20.75 19.96
C MET A 567 -28.31 -20.34 20.65
N LEU A 568 -28.26 -19.19 21.33
CA LEU A 568 -27.04 -18.63 21.91
C LEU A 568 -27.02 -18.73 23.44
N THR A 569 -25.80 -18.75 24.00
CA THR A 569 -25.65 -18.56 25.45
C THR A 569 -26.06 -17.13 25.83
N PRO A 570 -26.44 -16.86 27.10
CA PRO A 570 -26.87 -15.52 27.52
C PRO A 570 -25.83 -14.43 27.23
N GLY A 571 -24.54 -14.71 27.44
CA GLY A 571 -23.46 -13.76 27.13
C GLY A 571 -23.31 -13.49 25.63
N GLN A 572 -23.45 -14.51 24.77
CA GLN A 572 -23.41 -14.34 23.32
C GLN A 572 -24.65 -13.57 22.81
N ARG A 573 -25.82 -13.86 23.37
CA ARG A 573 -27.07 -13.14 23.10
C ARG A 573 -26.91 -11.66 23.45
N GLY A 574 -26.38 -11.35 24.63
CA GLY A 574 -26.10 -9.98 25.08
C GLY A 574 -25.15 -9.23 24.16
N ALA A 575 -24.06 -9.87 23.71
CA ALA A 575 -23.11 -9.28 22.77
C ALA A 575 -23.75 -8.93 21.42
N ILE A 576 -24.56 -9.83 20.84
CA ILE A 576 -25.26 -9.55 19.58
C ILE A 576 -26.27 -8.42 19.76
N LEU A 577 -27.08 -8.44 20.81
CA LEU A 577 -28.06 -7.38 21.08
C LEU A 577 -27.39 -6.01 21.27
N LEU A 578 -26.23 -5.96 21.92
CA LEU A 578 -25.42 -4.75 22.05
C LEU A 578 -24.94 -4.24 20.69
N ASN A 579 -24.46 -5.12 19.81
CA ASN A 579 -24.01 -4.76 18.47
C ASN A 579 -25.17 -4.25 17.61
N LEU A 580 -26.36 -4.86 17.69
CA LEU A 580 -27.57 -4.41 17.01
C LEU A 580 -28.03 -3.03 17.50
N THR A 581 -28.05 -2.84 18.82
CA THR A 581 -28.37 -1.54 19.45
C THR A 581 -27.39 -0.47 19.00
N SER A 582 -26.09 -0.78 19.01
CA SER A 582 -25.04 0.16 18.57
C SER A 582 -25.17 0.49 17.08
N ALA A 583 -25.49 -0.50 16.24
CA ALA A 583 -25.77 -0.25 14.82
C ALA A 583 -26.98 0.68 14.65
N ALA A 584 -28.04 0.50 15.43
CA ALA A 584 -29.19 1.40 15.41
C ALA A 584 -28.85 2.84 15.86
N THR A 585 -27.98 3.01 16.85
CA THR A 585 -27.59 4.34 17.38
C THR A 585 -26.63 5.10 16.45
N TYR A 586 -25.72 4.42 15.76
CA TYR A 586 -24.62 5.07 15.01
C TYR A 586 -24.76 5.01 13.47
N THR A 587 -25.76 4.32 12.93
CA THR A 587 -25.97 4.22 11.47
C THR A 587 -27.32 4.81 11.04
N ARG A 588 -27.62 4.84 9.72
CA ARG A 588 -28.86 5.36 9.13
C ARG A 588 -30.14 4.57 9.48
N TRP A 589 -30.12 3.77 10.54
CA TRP A 589 -31.25 2.94 10.95
C TRP A 589 -32.20 3.74 11.82
N THR A 590 -33.48 3.70 11.49
CA THR A 590 -34.52 4.40 12.26
C THR A 590 -34.90 3.57 13.48
N TRP A 591 -34.70 4.14 14.65
CA TRP A 591 -35.35 3.66 15.86
C TRP A 591 -36.86 3.89 15.75
N ASN A 592 -37.65 2.91 16.17
CA ASN A 592 -39.10 3.03 16.27
C ASN A 592 -39.61 2.28 17.52
N ALA A 593 -40.86 2.55 17.91
CA ALA A 593 -41.46 1.94 19.10
C ALA A 593 -41.47 0.41 19.06
N GLU A 594 -41.69 -0.19 17.89
CA GLU A 594 -41.74 -1.64 17.72
C GLU A 594 -40.38 -2.30 17.99
N VAL A 595 -39.30 -1.77 17.41
CA VAL A 595 -37.91 -2.22 17.63
C VAL A 595 -37.50 -2.04 19.09
N ALA A 596 -37.88 -0.92 19.71
CA ALA A 596 -37.59 -0.65 21.11
C ALA A 596 -38.30 -1.64 22.05
N LEU A 597 -39.59 -1.89 21.82
CA LEU A 597 -40.36 -2.90 22.57
C LEU A 597 -39.77 -4.30 22.40
N TRP A 598 -39.37 -4.67 21.19
CA TRP A 598 -38.72 -5.95 20.94
C TRP A 598 -37.39 -6.06 21.68
N LEU A 599 -36.52 -5.06 21.61
CA LEU A 599 -35.24 -5.06 22.33
C LEU A 599 -35.44 -5.15 23.85
N LEU A 600 -36.43 -4.45 24.40
CA LEU A 600 -36.79 -4.54 25.83
C LEU A 600 -37.24 -5.95 26.23
N ALA A 601 -38.04 -6.62 25.37
CA ALA A 601 -38.41 -8.01 25.60
C ALA A 601 -37.18 -8.95 25.59
N GLN A 602 -36.20 -8.69 24.71
CA GLN A 602 -34.95 -9.47 24.69
C GLN A 602 -34.07 -9.19 25.92
N VAL A 603 -33.99 -7.94 26.37
CA VAL A 603 -33.27 -7.55 27.60
C VAL A 603 -33.89 -8.22 28.81
N ARG A 604 -35.23 -8.28 28.90
CA ARG A 604 -35.91 -8.99 29.97
C ARG A 604 -35.50 -10.47 30.03
N LYS A 605 -35.43 -11.16 28.90
CA LYS A 605 -34.95 -12.56 28.83
C LYS A 605 -33.50 -12.69 29.34
N LEU A 606 -32.63 -11.70 29.10
CA LEU A 606 -31.27 -11.69 29.66
C LEU A 606 -31.26 -11.51 31.17
N LEU A 607 -32.07 -10.59 31.68
CA LEU A 607 -32.21 -10.31 33.11
C LEU A 607 -32.82 -11.51 33.85
N ASP A 608 -33.80 -12.20 33.26
CA ASP A 608 -34.41 -13.39 33.89
C ASP A 608 -33.41 -14.57 34.05
N HIS A 609 -32.24 -14.52 33.39
CA HIS A 609 -31.20 -15.56 33.44
C HIS A 609 -30.06 -15.25 34.45
N HIS A 610 -30.31 -14.41 35.47
CA HIS A 610 -29.36 -13.97 36.50
C HIS A 610 -28.75 -15.09 37.38
N GLN A 611 -27.83 -15.87 36.81
CA GLN A 611 -26.82 -16.67 37.54
C GLN A 611 -25.38 -16.35 37.08
N LEU A 612 -25.13 -15.22 36.42
CA LEU A 612 -23.77 -14.82 36.03
C LEU A 612 -23.22 -13.75 37.00
N PRO A 613 -22.24 -14.07 37.85
CA PRO A 613 -21.59 -13.09 38.70
C PRO A 613 -20.66 -12.20 37.86
N GLY A 614 -20.79 -10.89 38.04
CA GLY A 614 -19.75 -9.90 37.72
C GLY A 614 -19.45 -9.64 36.24
N GLN A 615 -19.73 -8.41 35.81
CA GLN A 615 -19.07 -7.68 34.70
C GLN A 615 -19.55 -7.81 33.24
N GLN A 616 -20.56 -8.59 32.88
CA GLN A 616 -21.16 -8.39 31.54
C GLN A 616 -22.25 -7.32 31.59
N ARG A 617 -21.92 -6.11 31.11
CA ARG A 617 -22.71 -4.86 31.21
C ARG A 617 -23.65 -4.63 30.01
N HIS A 618 -23.99 -5.66 29.24
CA HIS A 618 -24.70 -5.49 27.97
C HIS A 618 -26.09 -4.86 28.17
N GLU A 619 -26.85 -5.33 29.15
CA GLU A 619 -28.20 -4.85 29.44
C GLU A 619 -28.17 -3.37 29.83
N ILE A 620 -27.17 -2.96 30.61
CA ILE A 620 -26.99 -1.57 31.06
C ILE A 620 -26.84 -0.64 29.84
N VAL A 621 -25.98 -1.01 28.90
CA VAL A 621 -25.71 -0.19 27.71
C VAL A 621 -26.93 -0.14 26.79
N ILE A 622 -27.61 -1.28 26.58
CA ILE A 622 -28.81 -1.37 25.75
C ILE A 622 -29.95 -0.52 26.35
N VAL A 623 -30.24 -0.68 27.64
CA VAL A 623 -31.29 0.07 28.35
C VAL A 623 -30.96 1.57 28.37
N THR A 624 -29.69 1.94 28.55
CA THR A 624 -29.27 3.35 28.50
C THR A 624 -29.46 3.95 27.11
N ALA A 625 -29.17 3.21 26.04
CA ALA A 625 -29.39 3.68 24.68
C ALA A 625 -30.88 3.87 24.37
N LEU A 626 -31.72 2.91 24.77
CA LEU A 626 -33.18 2.97 24.65
C LEU A 626 -33.77 4.15 25.42
N ALA A 627 -33.27 4.40 26.63
CA ALA A 627 -33.68 5.53 27.46
C ALA A 627 -33.39 6.88 26.81
N ARG A 628 -32.21 7.03 26.19
CA ARG A 628 -31.87 8.26 25.44
C ARG A 628 -32.75 8.42 24.22
N TRP A 629 -32.92 7.36 23.43
CA TRP A 629 -33.78 7.40 22.27
C TRP A 629 -35.24 7.77 22.64
N ALA A 630 -35.82 7.14 23.67
CA ALA A 630 -37.19 7.43 24.10
C ALA A 630 -37.39 8.89 24.56
N ALA A 631 -36.34 9.51 25.14
CA ALA A 631 -36.34 10.91 25.52
C ALA A 631 -36.29 11.85 24.30
N ASP A 632 -35.52 11.48 23.27
CA ASP A 632 -35.40 12.22 22.01
C ASP A 632 -36.67 12.07 21.14
N ALA A 633 -37.27 10.88 21.12
CA ALA A 633 -38.44 10.50 20.31
C ALA A 633 -39.78 10.73 21.02
N ARG A 634 -39.84 11.55 22.08
CA ARG A 634 -41.04 11.71 22.94
C ARG A 634 -42.32 12.12 22.20
N ASP A 635 -42.19 12.78 21.04
CA ASP A 635 -43.30 13.27 20.23
C ASP A 635 -43.66 12.28 19.09
N GLU A 636 -42.94 11.14 18.98
CA GLU A 636 -43.20 10.10 17.98
C GLU A 636 -44.35 9.17 18.39
N THR A 637 -45.09 8.70 17.39
CA THR A 637 -46.27 7.84 17.61
C THR A 637 -45.85 6.49 18.20
N GLY A 638 -46.49 6.10 19.32
CA GLY A 638 -46.27 4.80 19.96
C GLY A 638 -45.14 4.75 20.99
N VAL A 639 -44.36 5.83 21.18
CA VAL A 639 -43.28 5.86 22.19
C VAL A 639 -43.81 5.79 23.62
N ASP A 640 -45.01 6.31 23.89
CA ASP A 640 -45.68 6.18 25.19
C ASP A 640 -45.84 4.73 25.66
N ALA A 641 -46.01 3.78 24.72
CA ALA A 641 -46.10 2.35 25.04
C ALA A 641 -44.75 1.74 25.45
N VAL A 642 -43.62 2.39 25.12
CA VAL A 642 -42.26 1.93 25.42
C VAL A 642 -41.87 2.24 26.88
N TYR A 643 -42.39 3.34 27.45
CA TYR A 643 -42.05 3.77 28.81
C TYR A 643 -42.31 2.71 29.90
N PRO A 644 -43.50 2.08 30.00
CA PRO A 644 -43.73 1.07 31.04
C PRO A 644 -42.70 -0.09 31.02
N PRO A 645 -42.46 -0.80 29.89
CA PRO A 645 -41.44 -1.86 29.86
C PRO A 645 -40.01 -1.35 30.03
N LEU A 646 -39.70 -0.13 29.57
CA LEU A 646 -38.38 0.49 29.77
C LEU A 646 -38.10 0.78 31.25
N LEU A 647 -39.07 1.35 31.97
CA LEU A 647 -38.94 1.64 33.40
C LEU A 647 -38.79 0.36 34.22
N ASN A 648 -39.55 -0.68 33.88
CA ASN A 648 -39.40 -2.00 34.50
C ASN A 648 -37.99 -2.58 34.26
N ALA A 649 -37.43 -2.41 33.05
CA ALA A 649 -36.07 -2.86 32.75
C ALA A 649 -35.01 -2.07 33.54
N ILE A 650 -35.17 -0.76 33.70
CA ILE A 650 -34.29 0.09 34.55
C ILE A 650 -34.36 -0.36 36.02
N GLU A 651 -35.56 -0.63 36.52
CA GLU A 651 -35.77 -1.14 37.88
C GLU A 651 -35.12 -2.52 38.10
N ALA A 652 -35.11 -3.36 37.08
CA ALA A 652 -34.47 -4.68 37.14
C ALA A 652 -32.92 -4.61 37.10
N LEU A 653 -32.32 -3.49 36.66
CA LEU A 653 -30.87 -3.30 36.74
C LEU A 653 -30.41 -3.13 38.20
N HIS A 654 -29.16 -3.54 38.48
CA HIS A 654 -28.50 -3.26 39.75
C HIS A 654 -28.52 -1.75 40.05
N ARG A 655 -28.71 -1.37 41.31
CA ARG A 655 -28.91 0.02 41.73
C ARG A 655 -27.81 0.98 41.23
N GLU A 656 -26.56 0.54 41.25
CA GLU A 656 -25.37 1.30 40.80
C GLU A 656 -25.25 1.42 39.27
N ALA A 657 -26.08 0.70 38.50
CA ALA A 657 -26.05 0.70 37.04
C ALA A 657 -27.18 1.51 36.40
N ARG A 658 -28.11 2.04 37.21
CA ARG A 658 -29.31 2.74 36.73
C ARG A 658 -29.03 4.18 36.29
N GLY A 659 -27.98 4.81 36.84
CA GLY A 659 -27.74 6.24 36.67
C GLY A 659 -27.75 6.72 35.22
N GLY A 660 -27.02 6.02 34.33
CA GLY A 660 -26.94 6.38 32.91
C GLY A 660 -28.29 6.37 32.19
N ALA A 661 -29.15 5.39 32.46
CA ALA A 661 -30.47 5.27 31.84
C ALA A 661 -31.46 6.31 32.40
N VAL A 662 -31.47 6.52 33.71
CA VAL A 662 -32.33 7.53 34.36
C VAL A 662 -31.99 8.94 33.89
N HIS A 663 -30.69 9.28 33.84
CA HIS A 663 -30.23 10.56 33.27
C HIS A 663 -30.58 10.72 31.79
N GLY A 664 -30.52 9.64 31.03
CA GLY A 664 -30.97 9.62 29.63
C GLY A 664 -32.42 10.05 29.48
N LEU A 665 -33.33 9.49 30.30
CA LEU A 665 -34.75 9.85 30.29
C LEU A 665 -34.98 11.30 30.75
N LEU A 666 -34.31 11.74 31.82
CA LEU A 666 -34.48 13.08 32.38
C LEU A 666 -34.18 14.21 31.39
N ARG A 667 -33.31 13.98 30.39
CA ARG A 667 -32.99 14.97 29.34
C ARG A 667 -34.18 15.35 28.46
N GLY A 668 -35.19 14.48 28.33
CA GLY A 668 -36.32 14.71 27.41
C GLY A 668 -37.71 14.50 28.03
N ILE A 669 -37.81 14.19 29.33
CA ILE A 669 -39.06 13.70 29.93
C ILE A 669 -40.22 14.71 30.03
N GLY A 670 -39.98 15.99 29.75
CA GLY A 670 -41.01 17.02 29.58
C GLY A 670 -42.20 16.95 30.55
N ALA A 671 -43.42 17.12 30.02
CA ALA A 671 -44.68 16.91 30.74
C ALA A 671 -45.31 15.56 30.35
N THR A 672 -44.52 14.49 30.34
CA THR A 672 -45.03 13.13 30.09
C THR A 672 -45.73 12.57 31.33
N ALA A 673 -46.69 11.66 31.13
CA ALA A 673 -47.38 10.94 32.21
C ALA A 673 -46.43 10.08 33.09
N TRP A 674 -45.19 9.87 32.63
CA TRP A 674 -44.18 9.04 33.27
C TRP A 674 -43.18 9.83 34.13
N ARG A 675 -43.29 11.16 34.15
CA ARG A 675 -42.37 12.06 34.85
C ARG A 675 -42.19 11.70 36.32
N GLU A 676 -43.29 11.53 37.06
CA GLU A 676 -43.25 11.22 38.49
C GLU A 676 -42.53 9.89 38.77
N ARG A 677 -42.77 8.87 37.93
CA ARG A 677 -42.13 7.56 38.07
C ARG A 677 -40.62 7.61 37.80
N VAL A 678 -40.18 8.43 36.84
CA VAL A 678 -38.73 8.60 36.57
C VAL A 678 -38.04 9.39 37.67
N TRP A 679 -38.69 10.40 38.25
CA TRP A 679 -38.15 11.12 39.41
C TRP A 679 -38.07 10.20 40.64
N ALA A 680 -39.06 9.34 40.86
CA ALA A 680 -38.98 8.32 41.91
C ALA A 680 -37.77 7.38 41.70
N LEU A 681 -37.47 6.98 40.46
CA LEU A 681 -36.28 6.19 40.16
C LEU A 681 -34.98 6.96 40.39
N TYR A 682 -34.94 8.23 40.01
CA TYR A 682 -33.81 9.13 40.28
C TYR A 682 -33.50 9.22 41.78
N ASP A 683 -34.53 9.33 42.61
CA ASP A 683 -34.36 9.40 44.06
C ASP A 683 -33.77 8.12 44.67
N THR A 684 -33.95 6.98 44.00
CA THR A 684 -33.34 5.71 44.43
C THR A 684 -31.86 5.58 44.06
N LEU A 685 -31.29 6.44 43.21
CA LEU A 685 -29.89 6.34 42.78
C LEU A 685 -28.88 6.57 43.93
N PRO A 686 -27.67 6.00 43.86
CA PRO A 686 -26.57 6.35 44.76
C PRO A 686 -26.24 7.85 44.69
N ALA A 687 -25.74 8.43 45.79
CA ALA A 687 -25.41 9.86 45.84
C ALA A 687 -24.39 10.30 44.78
N ALA A 688 -23.44 9.42 44.44
CA ALA A 688 -22.44 9.66 43.39
C ALA A 688 -23.06 9.78 41.98
N ASP A 689 -24.23 9.19 41.74
CA ASP A 689 -24.91 9.23 40.45
C ASP A 689 -25.94 10.38 40.37
N LYS A 690 -26.22 11.09 41.46
CA LYS A 690 -27.18 12.22 41.49
C LYS A 690 -26.57 13.57 41.08
N THR A 691 -25.30 13.61 40.67
CA THR A 691 -24.54 14.87 40.46
C THR A 691 -24.14 15.15 39.02
N ILE A 692 -24.57 14.34 38.04
CA ILE A 692 -24.29 14.60 36.63
C ILE A 692 -25.48 15.34 36.00
N GLY A 693 -25.47 16.67 36.13
CA GLY A 693 -26.27 17.60 35.33
C GLY A 693 -25.41 18.20 34.22
#